data_AF-A0A846C6E6-F1
#
_entry.id   AF-A0A846C6E6-F1
#
_cell.length_a   1.000
_cell.length_b   1.000
_cell.length_c   1.000
_cell.angle_alpha   90.00
_cell.angle_beta   90.00
_cell.angle_gamma   90.00
#
_symmetry.space_group_name_H-M   'P 1'
#
loop_
_entity.id
_entity.type
_entity.pdbx_description
1 polymer ?
#
loop_
_entity_poly.entity_id
_entity_poly.type
_entity_poly.pdbx_seq_one_letter_code
_entity_poly.pdbx_strand_id
1 'polypeptide(L)'
;MVLPLLPAVAGGAVMAWNGIVNAFNGASGRTMQKNLEGQRLVHQKELQEKQKVAQLEIEYMRTMSQIKLQQNNQAFQLDLQQNNQEFQAGIEYQRLAHQKELQEKQISAQLDLETYRQEFQAKIVEYQCQENRKLQEFIKAVDMQIAKSNQEFQTWLFQQQKQVQIELAQYNRETQFFIAVYQREAALEIAAYQRKSTQEIKELDNWPIKNYPWQILEYHQGRNPIPVQIILAPPEIDFDRFEHLNKISTSAFPKVEKRLSQSLKNFLQKYYPLENQQRPTELIDHTWDSNRFAGGSAVKAIFSRLKSEPILLIESEVDGDLINIQVAYWSGGQEISPFYKTIISHLHYPKIIYEFAIQRALHWETNVKQKLLAKGKTEQEINQKFGGDNPLNLNIYRENQELAADGIEIECHYKTNSEDFGKLSALLGAYHNIIVALFTDIHYLITTNLSPKLPELLPELETEFSVDKRLADDLFQMVVESYIGSLRAMEKDRSELVPEFAADIAFGLTGLSNPTFAEKMLDFSLESWLNSRYISVENGREKFDMVAENLLPLDREFVIKVNRCLVGLAKDKNLSVINSCYQRGIEKFNQEKYQEAIIDFGYVIDLNPQFADGYYRRGLTYIKLTNYREAVEDLTQVIGLDASHARAYYYRGNAYYKLGEYQQALDDYDRAINLGLNEAVKSRDIVLGVWEEVKRQEEEKN
;
A
#
# COMPACT_ATOMS: atom_id res chain seq x y z
N MET A 1 28.25 -94.88 -7.12
CA MET A 1 28.09 -96.32 -6.79
C MET A 1 27.79 -97.10 -8.06
N VAL A 2 28.19 -98.38 -8.09
CA VAL A 2 27.65 -99.56 -8.80
C VAL A 2 26.78 -99.41 -10.09
N LEU A 3 27.10 -100.28 -11.06
CA LEU A 3 26.28 -101.03 -12.07
C LEU A 3 24.81 -101.38 -11.68
N PRO A 4 23.97 -102.04 -12.53
CA PRO A 4 24.20 -102.77 -13.79
C PRO A 4 23.45 -102.14 -15.01
N LEU A 5 22.91 -102.75 -16.10
CA LEU A 5 22.41 -104.10 -16.46
C LEU A 5 22.52 -104.45 -17.98
N LEU A 6 21.95 -105.61 -18.37
CA LEU A 6 21.84 -106.22 -19.72
C LEU A 6 20.35 -106.45 -20.08
N PRO A 7 19.92 -106.62 -21.36
CA PRO A 7 20.13 -107.81 -22.25
C PRO A 7 20.66 -107.43 -23.68
N ALA A 8 21.21 -108.28 -24.58
CA ALA A 8 21.08 -109.71 -24.96
C ALA A 8 19.85 -110.01 -25.88
N VAL A 9 19.82 -110.90 -26.91
CA VAL A 9 20.75 -111.87 -27.59
C VAL A 9 20.07 -112.27 -28.96
N ALA A 10 20.59 -112.93 -30.02
CA ALA A 10 21.79 -113.72 -30.39
C ALA A 10 22.42 -113.16 -31.71
N GLY A 11 23.01 -113.85 -32.73
CA GLY A 11 23.46 -115.25 -33.01
C GLY A 11 23.77 -115.35 -34.53
N GLY A 12 24.72 -116.09 -35.13
CA GLY A 12 25.56 -117.30 -34.89
C GLY A 12 25.96 -117.82 -36.32
N ALA A 13 26.80 -118.84 -36.62
CA ALA A 13 27.71 -119.80 -35.96
C ALA A 13 28.46 -120.56 -37.14
N VAL A 14 29.52 -121.38 -37.09
CA VAL A 14 30.53 -121.87 -36.10
C VAL A 14 31.75 -122.48 -36.88
N MET A 15 32.84 -122.91 -36.23
CA MET A 15 34.08 -123.47 -36.85
C MET A 15 34.09 -125.02 -37.04
N ALA A 16 35.09 -125.56 -37.76
CA ALA A 16 35.47 -126.99 -37.80
C ALA A 16 37.01 -127.22 -37.85
N TRP A 17 37.51 -128.43 -38.21
CA TRP A 17 38.73 -129.01 -37.60
C TRP A 17 39.66 -129.92 -38.48
N ASN A 18 40.69 -130.56 -37.86
CA ASN A 18 41.84 -131.27 -38.46
C ASN A 18 41.87 -132.83 -38.25
N GLY A 19 42.62 -133.60 -39.08
CA GLY A 19 43.29 -134.87 -38.65
C GLY A 19 43.58 -136.00 -39.68
N ILE A 20 44.60 -136.85 -39.38
CA ILE A 20 44.86 -138.26 -39.83
C ILE A 20 45.52 -138.48 -41.24
N VAL A 21 46.17 -139.64 -41.55
CA VAL A 21 47.59 -140.04 -41.29
C VAL A 21 48.03 -141.35 -42.04
N ASN A 22 49.27 -141.37 -42.58
CA ASN A 22 50.20 -142.50 -42.93
C ASN A 22 50.00 -143.60 -44.04
N ALA A 23 51.03 -143.66 -44.93
CA ALA A 23 51.91 -144.80 -45.31
C ALA A 23 51.48 -146.01 -46.21
N PHE A 24 52.33 -146.33 -47.22
CA PHE A 24 53.00 -147.65 -47.38
C PHE A 24 54.27 -147.59 -48.28
N ASN A 25 55.01 -148.71 -48.41
CA ASN A 25 56.41 -148.78 -48.91
C ASN A 25 56.59 -149.40 -50.31
N GLY A 26 57.77 -149.21 -50.92
CA GLY A 26 58.63 -150.36 -51.27
C GLY A 26 59.04 -150.66 -52.74
N ALA A 27 60.16 -150.06 -53.17
CA ALA A 27 61.29 -150.67 -53.92
C ALA A 27 61.12 -151.36 -55.33
N SER A 28 62.27 -151.39 -56.04
CA SER A 28 62.63 -152.10 -57.31
C SER A 28 61.81 -151.81 -58.61
N GLY A 29 62.38 -151.91 -59.81
CA GLY A 29 63.81 -151.84 -60.16
C GLY A 29 64.24 -152.41 -61.53
N ARG A 30 64.63 -151.52 -62.48
CA ARG A 30 65.45 -151.78 -63.70
C ARG A 30 64.83 -152.73 -64.77
N THR A 31 65.07 -152.64 -66.08
CA THR A 31 65.98 -151.82 -66.93
C THR A 31 65.40 -151.68 -68.36
N MET A 32 66.14 -151.03 -69.30
CA MET A 32 65.83 -150.85 -70.74
C MET A 32 64.59 -149.99 -71.05
N GLN A 33 64.64 -148.68 -71.32
CA GLN A 33 65.74 -147.74 -71.53
C GLN A 33 66.68 -147.99 -72.73
N LYS A 34 66.41 -147.32 -73.87
CA LYS A 34 67.39 -146.42 -74.55
C LYS A 34 66.92 -145.68 -75.83
N ASN A 35 65.68 -145.87 -76.30
CA ASN A 35 65.19 -145.18 -77.52
C ASN A 35 64.13 -144.06 -77.28
N LEU A 36 63.82 -143.72 -76.02
CA LEU A 36 62.79 -142.72 -75.66
C LEU A 36 63.36 -141.37 -75.19
N GLU A 37 64.68 -141.24 -75.06
CA GLU A 37 65.31 -140.06 -74.43
C GLU A 37 65.33 -138.84 -75.37
N GLY A 38 65.42 -139.05 -76.70
CA GLY A 38 65.44 -137.96 -77.69
C GLY A 38 64.12 -137.18 -77.81
N GLN A 39 62.96 -137.87 -77.78
CA GLN A 39 61.65 -137.20 -77.90
C GLN A 39 61.27 -136.40 -76.65
N ARG A 40 61.73 -136.82 -75.47
CA ARG A 40 61.48 -136.10 -74.21
C ARG A 40 62.12 -134.70 -74.20
N LEU A 41 63.31 -134.56 -74.78
CA LEU A 41 64.11 -133.33 -74.69
C LEU A 41 63.48 -132.14 -75.43
N VAL A 42 62.80 -132.39 -76.55
CA VAL A 42 62.11 -131.35 -77.35
C VAL A 42 60.88 -130.84 -76.60
N HIS A 43 60.01 -131.75 -76.17
CA HIS A 43 58.77 -131.39 -75.48
C HIS A 43 59.02 -130.69 -74.13
N GLN A 44 60.13 -131.01 -73.46
CA GLN A 44 60.56 -130.34 -72.24
C GLN A 44 60.92 -128.85 -72.45
N LYS A 45 61.39 -128.45 -73.64
CA LYS A 45 61.62 -127.03 -73.97
C LYS A 45 60.33 -126.25 -74.21
N GLU A 46 59.41 -126.79 -75.01
CA GLU A 46 58.10 -126.14 -75.25
C GLU A 46 57.34 -125.90 -73.94
N LEU A 47 57.42 -126.87 -73.01
CA LEU A 47 56.81 -126.77 -71.70
C LEU A 47 57.43 -125.65 -70.85
N GLN A 48 58.76 -125.47 -70.90
CA GLN A 48 59.45 -124.39 -70.20
C GLN A 48 59.13 -122.99 -70.77
N GLU A 49 58.98 -122.85 -72.08
CA GLU A 49 58.58 -121.56 -72.69
C GLU A 49 57.13 -121.21 -72.35
N LYS A 50 56.20 -122.17 -72.43
CA LYS A 50 54.81 -121.97 -72.00
C LYS A 50 54.70 -121.64 -70.50
N GLN A 51 55.52 -122.27 -69.65
CA GLN A 51 55.60 -121.91 -68.23
C GLN A 51 56.10 -120.47 -68.01
N LYS A 52 57.10 -120.01 -68.75
CA LYS A 52 57.58 -118.61 -68.66
C LYS A 52 56.53 -117.60 -69.09
N VAL A 53 55.83 -117.84 -70.20
CA VAL A 53 54.76 -116.94 -70.67
C VAL A 53 53.64 -116.85 -69.63
N ALA A 54 53.17 -117.99 -69.11
CA ALA A 54 52.14 -118.01 -68.07
C ALA A 54 52.58 -117.33 -66.76
N GLN A 55 53.86 -117.44 -66.38
CA GLN A 55 54.41 -116.70 -65.23
C GLN A 55 54.37 -115.18 -65.46
N LEU A 56 54.78 -114.71 -66.64
CA LEU A 56 54.75 -113.28 -66.99
C LEU A 56 53.32 -112.73 -67.04
N GLU A 57 52.34 -113.48 -67.56
CA GLU A 57 50.92 -113.07 -67.52
C GLU A 57 50.39 -112.99 -66.07
N ILE A 58 50.74 -113.95 -65.21
CA ILE A 58 50.36 -113.92 -63.78
C ILE A 58 51.00 -112.72 -63.06
N GLU A 59 52.24 -112.37 -63.38
CA GLU A 59 52.97 -111.25 -62.77
C GLU A 59 52.44 -109.89 -63.27
N TYR A 60 52.08 -109.79 -64.55
CA TYR A 60 51.37 -108.64 -65.12
C TYR A 60 49.97 -108.47 -64.50
N MET A 61 49.19 -109.54 -64.37
CA MET A 61 47.88 -109.53 -63.71
C MET A 61 47.98 -109.11 -62.22
N ARG A 62 49.04 -109.54 -61.52
CA ARG A 62 49.32 -109.11 -60.14
C ARG A 62 49.67 -107.63 -60.04
N THR A 63 50.59 -107.13 -60.87
CA THR A 63 50.99 -105.71 -60.84
C THR A 63 49.84 -104.78 -61.25
N MET A 64 49.07 -105.13 -62.28
CA MET A 64 47.87 -104.37 -62.67
C MET A 64 46.78 -104.36 -61.59
N SER A 65 46.58 -105.47 -60.86
CA SER A 65 45.61 -105.49 -59.74
C SER A 65 46.12 -104.70 -58.53
N GLN A 66 47.43 -104.71 -58.22
CA GLN A 66 48.02 -103.86 -57.19
C GLN A 66 47.88 -102.36 -57.51
N ILE A 67 48.16 -101.94 -58.75
CA ILE A 67 47.98 -100.55 -59.20
C ILE A 67 46.51 -100.12 -59.04
N LYS A 68 45.56 -100.97 -59.48
CA LYS A 68 44.12 -100.71 -59.33
C LYS A 68 43.70 -100.58 -57.85
N LEU A 69 44.22 -101.46 -56.98
CA LEU A 69 43.96 -101.42 -55.54
C LEU A 69 44.52 -100.14 -54.89
N GLN A 70 45.73 -99.73 -55.30
CA GLN A 70 46.39 -98.53 -54.78
C GLN A 70 45.67 -97.25 -55.23
N GLN A 71 45.23 -97.18 -56.48
CA GLN A 71 44.39 -96.08 -57.01
C GLN A 71 43.06 -95.98 -56.26
N ASN A 72 42.35 -97.11 -56.08
CA ASN A 72 41.10 -97.13 -55.32
C ASN A 72 41.30 -96.69 -53.85
N ASN A 73 42.39 -97.13 -53.20
CA ASN A 73 42.71 -96.69 -51.84
C ASN A 73 43.03 -95.20 -51.76
N GLN A 74 43.73 -94.63 -52.75
CA GLN A 74 44.00 -93.18 -52.79
C GLN A 74 42.72 -92.36 -52.99
N ALA A 75 41.82 -92.79 -53.89
CA ALA A 75 40.53 -92.15 -54.08
C ALA A 75 39.68 -92.19 -52.79
N PHE A 76 39.57 -93.36 -52.15
CA PHE A 76 38.83 -93.52 -50.89
C PHE A 76 39.39 -92.65 -49.75
N GLN A 77 40.71 -92.47 -49.66
CA GLN A 77 41.32 -91.59 -48.65
C GLN A 77 41.07 -90.10 -48.94
N LEU A 78 40.98 -89.69 -50.21
CA LEU A 78 40.59 -88.33 -50.59
C LEU A 78 39.12 -88.06 -50.24
N ASP A 79 38.21 -88.97 -50.63
CA ASP A 79 36.79 -88.88 -50.27
C ASP A 79 36.60 -88.82 -48.74
N LEU A 80 37.35 -89.66 -48.00
CA LEU A 80 37.31 -89.67 -46.53
C LEU A 80 37.83 -88.36 -45.92
N GLN A 81 38.84 -87.73 -46.52
CA GLN A 81 39.33 -86.41 -46.08
C GLN A 81 38.31 -85.30 -46.37
N GLN A 82 37.70 -85.27 -47.55
CA GLN A 82 36.69 -84.27 -47.91
C GLN A 82 35.45 -84.38 -47.01
N ASN A 83 34.89 -85.59 -46.84
CA ASN A 83 33.74 -85.81 -45.95
C ASN A 83 34.04 -85.40 -44.50
N ASN A 84 35.27 -85.65 -44.00
CA ASN A 84 35.66 -85.18 -42.67
C ASN A 84 35.78 -83.65 -42.58
N GLN A 85 36.30 -82.98 -43.62
CA GLN A 85 36.38 -81.51 -43.66
C GLN A 85 34.99 -80.87 -43.70
N GLU A 86 34.09 -81.37 -44.54
CA GLU A 86 32.70 -80.90 -44.61
C GLU A 86 31.94 -81.12 -43.29
N PHE A 87 32.14 -82.28 -42.64
CA PHE A 87 31.52 -82.57 -41.34
C PHE A 87 32.02 -81.64 -40.23
N GLN A 88 33.34 -81.36 -40.17
CA GLN A 88 33.88 -80.40 -39.20
C GLN A 88 33.40 -78.97 -39.49
N ALA A 89 33.35 -78.54 -40.75
CA ALA A 89 32.81 -77.24 -41.14
C ALA A 89 31.33 -77.09 -40.75
N GLY A 90 30.52 -78.15 -40.88
CA GLY A 90 29.13 -78.19 -40.42
C GLY A 90 29.00 -78.04 -38.90
N ILE A 91 29.89 -78.68 -38.12
CA ILE A 91 29.94 -78.54 -36.65
C ILE A 91 30.35 -77.12 -36.24
N GLU A 92 31.36 -76.53 -36.89
CA GLU A 92 31.77 -75.15 -36.58
C GLU A 92 30.68 -74.13 -36.97
N TYR A 93 30.00 -74.32 -38.09
CA TYR A 93 28.85 -73.50 -38.48
C TYR A 93 27.73 -73.54 -37.43
N GLN A 94 27.34 -74.73 -36.95
CA GLN A 94 26.33 -74.84 -35.89
C GLN A 94 26.81 -74.23 -34.56
N ARG A 95 28.09 -74.39 -34.20
CA ARG A 95 28.68 -73.77 -33.00
C ARG A 95 28.63 -72.25 -33.07
N LEU A 96 29.00 -71.66 -34.21
CA LEU A 96 28.97 -70.22 -34.44
C LEU A 96 27.54 -69.67 -34.47
N ALA A 97 26.61 -70.38 -35.11
CA ALA A 97 25.19 -70.00 -35.11
C ALA A 97 24.60 -69.96 -33.70
N HIS A 98 24.89 -70.97 -32.87
CA HIS A 98 24.40 -71.00 -31.49
C HIS A 98 25.12 -69.99 -30.58
N GLN A 99 26.41 -69.71 -30.80
CA GLN A 99 27.09 -68.60 -30.11
C GLN A 99 26.46 -67.25 -30.44
N LYS A 100 26.09 -67.01 -31.71
CA LYS A 100 25.40 -65.77 -32.11
C LYS A 100 24.02 -65.66 -31.46
N GLU A 101 23.23 -66.74 -31.47
CA GLU A 101 21.93 -66.79 -30.79
C GLU A 101 22.04 -66.51 -29.28
N LEU A 102 23.07 -67.06 -28.63
CA LEU A 102 23.35 -66.82 -27.20
C LEU A 102 23.76 -65.36 -26.94
N GLN A 103 24.58 -64.77 -27.81
CA GLN A 103 24.96 -63.36 -27.72
C GLN A 103 23.77 -62.42 -27.96
N GLU A 104 22.92 -62.71 -28.94
CA GLU A 104 21.70 -61.93 -29.20
C GLU A 104 20.75 -61.95 -27.99
N LYS A 105 20.57 -63.11 -27.34
CA LYS A 105 19.79 -63.25 -26.10
C LYS A 105 20.44 -62.57 -24.88
N GLN A 106 21.77 -62.55 -24.80
CA GLN A 106 22.49 -61.82 -23.75
C GLN A 106 22.37 -60.30 -23.93
N ILE A 107 22.48 -59.81 -25.18
CA ILE A 107 22.35 -58.39 -25.51
C ILE A 107 20.91 -57.92 -25.30
N SER A 108 19.88 -58.69 -25.70
CA SER A 108 18.49 -58.32 -25.42
C SER A 108 18.21 -58.23 -23.92
N ALA A 109 18.62 -59.24 -23.14
CA ALA A 109 18.44 -59.24 -21.69
C ALA A 109 19.23 -58.11 -20.98
N GLN A 110 20.37 -57.68 -21.52
CA GLN A 110 21.08 -56.49 -21.04
C GLN A 110 20.33 -55.20 -21.38
N LEU A 111 19.80 -55.07 -22.60
CA LEU A 111 19.01 -53.92 -23.03
C LEU A 111 17.72 -53.78 -22.21
N ASP A 112 17.00 -54.87 -21.97
CA ASP A 112 15.80 -54.92 -21.12
C ASP A 112 16.12 -54.46 -19.68
N LEU A 113 17.27 -54.91 -19.13
CA LEU A 113 17.77 -54.51 -17.82
C LEU A 113 18.29 -53.06 -17.77
N GLU A 114 18.63 -52.44 -18.89
CA GLU A 114 18.97 -51.02 -18.96
C GLU A 114 17.71 -50.15 -19.09
N THR A 115 16.77 -50.53 -19.96
CA THR A 115 15.45 -49.87 -20.08
C THR A 115 14.72 -49.85 -18.74
N TYR A 116 14.61 -50.99 -18.05
CA TYR A 116 13.95 -51.06 -16.74
C TYR A 116 14.66 -50.20 -15.68
N ARG A 117 15.99 -50.07 -15.73
CA ARG A 117 16.75 -49.17 -14.84
C ARG A 117 16.52 -47.70 -15.18
N GLN A 118 16.45 -47.35 -16.45
CA GLN A 118 16.13 -45.98 -16.89
C GLN A 118 14.70 -45.58 -16.49
N GLU A 119 13.71 -46.46 -16.67
CA GLU A 119 12.33 -46.24 -16.19
C GLU A 119 12.25 -46.06 -14.66
N PHE A 120 12.93 -46.92 -13.91
CA PHE A 120 12.93 -46.85 -12.44
C PHE A 120 13.61 -45.57 -11.94
N GLN A 121 14.71 -45.17 -12.58
CA GLN A 121 15.41 -43.93 -12.27
C GLN A 121 14.59 -42.69 -12.68
N ALA A 122 13.85 -42.74 -13.79
CA ALA A 122 12.91 -41.70 -14.19
C ALA A 122 11.78 -41.55 -13.15
N LYS A 123 11.18 -42.66 -12.69
CA LYS A 123 10.14 -42.65 -11.62
C LYS A 123 10.68 -42.08 -10.29
N ILE A 124 11.95 -42.33 -9.94
CA ILE A 124 12.59 -41.69 -8.78
C ILE A 124 12.74 -40.18 -8.97
N VAL A 125 13.23 -39.73 -10.14
CA VAL A 125 13.38 -38.29 -10.45
C VAL A 125 12.02 -37.60 -10.50
N GLU A 126 10.99 -38.25 -11.04
CA GLU A 126 9.62 -37.76 -11.05
C GLU A 126 9.08 -37.60 -9.62
N TYR A 127 9.19 -38.61 -8.77
CA TYR A 127 8.74 -38.55 -7.38
C TYR A 127 9.50 -37.48 -6.58
N GLN A 128 10.82 -37.36 -6.78
CA GLN A 128 11.63 -36.28 -6.20
C GLN A 128 11.21 -34.90 -6.71
N CYS A 129 10.83 -34.77 -7.97
CA CYS A 129 10.30 -33.53 -8.54
C CYS A 129 8.93 -33.19 -7.93
N GLN A 130 8.04 -34.17 -7.78
CA GLN A 130 6.73 -34.00 -7.13
C GLN A 130 6.84 -33.58 -5.65
N GLU A 131 7.70 -34.23 -4.85
CA GLU A 131 7.91 -33.85 -3.45
C GLU A 131 8.60 -32.50 -3.30
N ASN A 132 9.62 -32.19 -4.10
CA ASN A 132 10.23 -30.85 -4.10
C ASN A 132 9.22 -29.78 -4.53
N ARG A 133 8.32 -30.09 -5.49
CA ARG A 133 7.24 -29.18 -5.89
C ARG A 133 6.27 -28.91 -4.75
N LYS A 134 5.79 -29.95 -4.04
CA LYS A 134 4.93 -29.80 -2.86
C LYS A 134 5.60 -28.97 -1.76
N LEU A 135 6.90 -29.21 -1.51
CA LEU A 135 7.68 -28.46 -0.53
C LEU A 135 7.83 -26.98 -0.93
N GLN A 136 8.08 -26.68 -2.21
CA GLN A 136 8.15 -25.31 -2.73
C GLN A 136 6.78 -24.61 -2.73
N GLU A 137 5.69 -25.31 -3.06
CA GLU A 137 4.32 -24.79 -2.96
C GLU A 137 3.94 -24.49 -1.50
N PHE A 138 4.33 -25.36 -0.55
CA PHE A 138 4.16 -25.12 0.89
C PHE A 138 4.99 -23.93 1.39
N ILE A 139 6.27 -23.83 1.01
CA ILE A 139 7.13 -22.68 1.37
C ILE A 139 6.53 -21.38 0.82
N LYS A 140 6.13 -21.33 -0.44
CA LYS A 140 5.47 -20.15 -1.04
C LYS A 140 4.18 -19.76 -0.30
N ALA A 141 3.36 -20.73 0.10
CA ALA A 141 2.14 -20.48 0.87
C ALA A 141 2.45 -19.94 2.28
N VAL A 142 3.47 -20.48 2.94
CA VAL A 142 3.97 -19.99 4.23
C VAL A 142 4.55 -18.57 4.09
N ASP A 143 5.41 -18.31 3.11
CA ASP A 143 5.99 -16.99 2.86
C ASP A 143 4.92 -15.96 2.50
N MET A 144 3.91 -16.33 1.69
CA MET A 144 2.77 -15.45 1.38
C MET A 144 1.92 -15.17 2.63
N GLN A 145 1.68 -16.17 3.48
CA GLN A 145 0.97 -15.97 4.74
C GLN A 145 1.81 -15.14 5.73
N ILE A 146 3.14 -15.27 5.75
CA ILE A 146 4.05 -14.42 6.52
C ILE A 146 4.03 -12.98 5.99
N ALA A 147 4.10 -12.76 4.67
CA ALA A 147 4.01 -11.43 4.07
C ALA A 147 2.66 -10.76 4.38
N LYS A 148 1.56 -11.50 4.21
CA LYS A 148 0.21 -11.05 4.57
C LYS A 148 0.13 -10.72 6.06
N SER A 149 0.46 -11.65 6.95
CA SER A 149 0.37 -11.43 8.40
C SER A 149 1.38 -10.41 8.92
N ASN A 150 2.51 -10.17 8.23
CA ASN A 150 3.40 -9.04 8.52
C ASN A 150 2.72 -7.71 8.16
N GLN A 151 2.07 -7.58 7.01
CA GLN A 151 1.41 -6.33 6.61
C GLN A 151 0.11 -6.10 7.42
N GLU A 152 -0.64 -7.16 7.75
CA GLU A 152 -1.73 -7.13 8.73
C GLU A 152 -1.21 -6.73 10.12
N PHE A 153 -0.05 -7.25 10.55
CA PHE A 153 0.59 -6.88 11.82
C PHE A 153 1.06 -5.42 11.82
N GLN A 154 1.64 -4.88 10.74
CA GLN A 154 1.97 -3.46 10.66
C GLN A 154 0.71 -2.58 10.71
N THR A 155 -0.35 -2.99 10.02
CA THR A 155 -1.65 -2.30 10.05
C THR A 155 -2.26 -2.33 11.45
N TRP A 156 -2.23 -3.49 12.11
CA TRP A 156 -2.69 -3.66 13.48
C TRP A 156 -1.83 -2.88 14.48
N LEU A 157 -0.50 -2.92 14.34
CA LEU A 157 0.45 -2.19 15.18
C LEU A 157 0.21 -0.68 15.08
N PHE A 158 0.00 -0.14 13.88
CA PHE A 158 -0.41 1.24 13.68
C PHE A 158 -1.75 1.56 14.37
N GLN A 159 -2.77 0.70 14.22
CA GLN A 159 -4.05 0.89 14.92
C GLN A 159 -3.92 0.80 16.45
N GLN A 160 -3.04 -0.07 16.99
CA GLN A 160 -2.72 -0.09 18.42
C GLN A 160 -1.94 1.14 18.85
N GLN A 161 -1.04 1.67 18.03
CA GLN A 161 -0.32 2.92 18.29
C GLN A 161 -1.28 4.12 18.32
N LYS A 162 -2.22 4.21 17.36
CA LYS A 162 -3.32 5.20 17.37
C LYS A 162 -4.15 5.10 18.65
N GLN A 163 -4.58 3.89 18.99
CA GLN A 163 -5.42 3.64 20.16
C GLN A 163 -4.69 3.96 21.47
N VAL A 164 -3.43 3.54 21.63
CA VAL A 164 -2.61 3.84 22.81
C VAL A 164 -2.29 5.33 22.91
N GLN A 165 -2.07 6.05 21.81
CA GLN A 165 -1.96 7.52 21.83
C GLN A 165 -3.27 8.18 22.29
N ILE A 166 -4.42 7.68 21.82
CA ILE A 166 -5.74 8.18 22.24
C ILE A 166 -6.00 7.91 23.74
N GLU A 167 -5.68 6.71 24.22
CA GLU A 167 -5.85 6.30 25.62
C GLU A 167 -4.87 7.01 26.56
N LEU A 168 -3.59 7.15 26.19
CA LEU A 168 -2.63 7.97 26.94
C LEU A 168 -3.07 9.44 26.97
N ALA A 169 -3.61 9.96 25.86
CA ALA A 169 -4.19 11.29 25.85
C ALA A 169 -5.45 11.37 26.74
N GLN A 170 -6.31 10.35 26.81
CA GLN A 170 -7.45 10.31 27.75
C GLN A 170 -6.96 10.31 29.21
N TYR A 171 -6.05 9.39 29.58
CA TYR A 171 -5.49 9.29 30.92
C TYR A 171 -4.78 10.57 31.37
N ASN A 172 -3.99 11.20 30.48
CA ASN A 172 -3.34 12.48 30.78
C ASN A 172 -4.36 13.61 30.98
N ARG A 173 -5.47 13.62 30.22
CA ARG A 173 -6.56 14.60 30.40
C ARG A 173 -7.30 14.39 31.72
N GLU A 174 -7.64 13.15 32.07
CA GLU A 174 -8.26 12.82 33.35
C GLU A 174 -7.34 13.19 34.52
N THR A 175 -6.05 12.85 34.43
CA THR A 175 -5.03 13.22 35.42
C THR A 175 -4.96 14.74 35.61
N GLN A 176 -4.92 15.52 34.52
CA GLN A 176 -4.88 16.98 34.60
C GLN A 176 -6.19 17.59 35.11
N PHE A 177 -7.35 16.99 34.81
CA PHE A 177 -8.63 17.36 35.40
C PHE A 177 -8.64 17.12 36.91
N PHE A 178 -8.17 15.96 37.40
CA PHE A 178 -8.04 15.68 38.83
C PHE A 178 -7.06 16.64 39.52
N ILE A 179 -5.92 16.98 38.89
CA ILE A 179 -4.98 17.99 39.39
C ILE A 179 -5.65 19.36 39.50
N ALA A 180 -6.41 19.79 38.49
CA ALA A 180 -7.12 21.06 38.50
C ALA A 180 -8.21 21.11 39.58
N VAL A 181 -9.00 20.04 39.74
CA VAL A 181 -10.02 19.92 40.81
C VAL A 181 -9.36 19.97 42.19
N TYR A 182 -8.28 19.22 42.43
CA TYR A 182 -7.58 19.24 43.71
C TYR A 182 -6.95 20.62 44.01
N GLN A 183 -6.36 21.28 43.01
CA GLN A 183 -5.86 22.65 43.16
C GLN A 183 -6.99 23.65 43.48
N ARG A 184 -8.17 23.49 42.87
CA ARG A 184 -9.37 24.29 43.16
C ARG A 184 -9.85 24.11 44.59
N GLU A 185 -9.97 22.86 45.04
CA GLU A 185 -10.42 22.52 46.40
C GLU A 185 -9.44 23.05 47.46
N ALA A 186 -8.13 22.84 47.26
CA ALA A 186 -7.10 23.39 48.15
C ALA A 186 -7.11 24.93 48.17
N ALA A 187 -7.27 25.60 47.02
CA ALA A 187 -7.37 27.06 46.95
C ALA A 187 -8.64 27.59 47.67
N LEU A 188 -9.76 26.87 47.57
CA LEU A 188 -11.00 27.19 48.29
C LEU A 188 -10.88 26.98 49.80
N GLU A 189 -10.23 25.91 50.26
CA GLU A 189 -9.98 25.67 51.69
C GLU A 189 -9.03 26.74 52.28
N ILE A 190 -7.93 27.05 51.58
CA ILE A 190 -7.01 28.12 51.94
C ILE A 190 -7.76 29.46 52.05
N ALA A 191 -8.58 29.81 51.06
CA ALA A 191 -9.42 31.01 51.11
C ALA A 191 -10.46 30.97 52.24
N ALA A 192 -11.07 29.81 52.55
CA ALA A 192 -12.03 29.67 53.63
C ALA A 192 -11.39 29.78 55.03
N TYR A 193 -10.11 29.42 55.16
CA TYR A 193 -9.28 29.69 56.33
C TYR A 193 -8.90 31.18 56.40
N GLN A 194 -8.39 31.76 55.30
CA GLN A 194 -7.88 33.13 55.23
C GLN A 194 -8.97 34.20 55.34
N ARG A 195 -10.20 33.93 54.87
CA ARG A 195 -11.42 34.75 55.10
C ARG A 195 -11.69 35.07 56.58
N LYS A 196 -11.09 34.33 57.53
CA LYS A 196 -11.20 34.57 58.99
C LYS A 196 -10.16 35.55 59.54
N SER A 197 -9.22 36.01 58.71
CA SER A 197 -8.19 36.99 59.07
C SER A 197 -8.33 38.26 58.22
N THR A 198 -8.16 39.44 58.83
CA THR A 198 -8.27 40.75 58.14
C THR A 198 -7.10 41.05 57.20
N GLN A 199 -6.28 40.05 56.87
CA GLN A 199 -4.98 40.19 56.24
C GLN A 199 -5.08 40.00 54.71
N GLU A 200 -5.85 39.02 54.24
CA GLU A 200 -6.06 38.79 52.81
C GLU A 200 -6.73 39.98 52.10
N ILE A 201 -7.65 40.69 52.78
CA ILE A 201 -8.32 41.88 52.24
C ILE A 201 -7.30 42.93 51.77
N LYS A 202 -6.17 43.07 52.48
CA LYS A 202 -5.10 44.02 52.15
C LYS A 202 -4.14 43.52 51.08
N GLU A 203 -3.99 42.20 50.93
CA GLU A 203 -3.23 41.63 49.80
C GLU A 203 -4.03 41.74 48.49
N LEU A 204 -5.36 41.70 48.59
CA LEU A 204 -6.31 41.84 47.49
C LEU A 204 -6.65 43.30 47.12
N ASP A 205 -6.12 44.30 47.83
CA ASP A 205 -6.19 45.72 47.40
C ASP A 205 -5.54 45.93 46.00
N ASN A 206 -4.62 45.03 45.61
CA ASN A 206 -3.92 45.00 44.33
C ASN A 206 -4.53 44.05 43.27
N TRP A 207 -5.79 43.64 43.44
CA TRP A 207 -6.48 42.71 42.54
C TRP A 207 -7.21 43.45 41.40
N PRO A 208 -7.06 43.06 40.11
CA PRO A 208 -7.50 43.87 38.96
C PRO A 208 -9.00 43.74 38.58
N ILE A 209 -9.74 42.83 39.22
CA ILE A 209 -11.16 42.57 38.90
C ILE A 209 -12.04 42.59 40.16
N LYS A 210 -13.28 43.06 40.02
CA LYS A 210 -14.23 43.27 41.13
C LYS A 210 -14.65 41.99 41.87
N ASN A 211 -14.59 40.83 41.21
CA ASN A 211 -14.93 39.55 41.79
C ASN A 211 -13.68 38.94 42.45
N TYR A 212 -13.76 38.57 43.72
CA TYR A 212 -12.66 37.93 44.43
C TYR A 212 -12.36 36.53 43.87
N PRO A 213 -11.10 36.04 43.95
CA PRO A 213 -10.70 34.77 43.34
C PRO A 213 -11.62 33.60 43.72
N TRP A 214 -11.99 33.47 45.01
CA TRP A 214 -12.82 32.37 45.47
C TRP A 214 -14.24 32.38 44.90
N GLN A 215 -14.80 33.54 44.53
CA GLN A 215 -16.15 33.63 43.95
C GLN A 215 -16.19 33.02 42.54
N ILE A 216 -15.08 33.19 41.81
CA ILE A 216 -14.85 32.58 40.49
C ILE A 216 -14.63 31.08 40.64
N LEU A 217 -13.87 30.66 41.66
CA LEU A 217 -13.66 29.24 41.99
C LEU A 217 -14.91 28.53 42.56
N GLU A 218 -15.86 29.25 43.16
CA GLU A 218 -17.13 28.68 43.67
C GLU A 218 -18.15 28.42 42.53
N TYR A 219 -18.11 29.17 41.42
CA TYR A 219 -19.19 29.23 40.41
C TYR A 219 -19.37 27.97 39.52
N HIS A 220 -18.42 27.04 39.49
CA HIS A 220 -18.45 25.86 38.57
C HIS A 220 -18.18 24.52 39.26
N GLN A 221 -18.35 24.42 40.58
CA GLN A 221 -18.18 23.16 41.31
C GLN A 221 -19.01 22.02 40.68
N GLY A 222 -18.34 20.92 40.32
CA GLY A 222 -18.96 19.73 39.73
C GLY A 222 -19.21 19.76 38.21
N ARG A 223 -18.79 20.80 37.47
CA ARG A 223 -18.85 20.80 35.99
C ARG A 223 -17.69 20.02 35.36
N ASN A 224 -17.99 19.23 34.35
CA ASN A 224 -17.02 18.60 33.45
C ASN A 224 -17.59 18.61 32.01
N PRO A 225 -16.92 19.22 31.00
CA PRO A 225 -15.71 20.00 31.13
C PRO A 225 -15.91 21.30 31.93
N ILE A 226 -14.81 21.84 32.46
CA ILE A 226 -14.78 23.20 33.04
C ILE A 226 -14.93 24.20 31.88
N PRO A 227 -15.76 25.26 32.00
CA PRO A 227 -15.91 26.27 30.97
C PRO A 227 -14.65 27.13 30.84
N VAL A 228 -14.31 27.54 29.61
CA VAL A 228 -13.30 28.58 29.40
C VAL A 228 -13.86 29.91 29.92
N GLN A 229 -13.22 30.46 30.93
CA GLN A 229 -13.57 31.74 31.56
C GLN A 229 -12.90 32.89 30.81
N ILE A 230 -13.71 33.83 30.33
CA ILE A 230 -13.28 34.91 29.44
C ILE A 230 -13.38 36.24 30.19
N ILE A 231 -12.25 36.95 30.28
CA ILE A 231 -12.13 38.26 30.93
C ILE A 231 -11.78 39.29 29.84
N LEU A 232 -12.51 40.40 29.81
CA LEU A 232 -12.28 41.51 28.89
C LEU A 232 -11.74 42.74 29.64
N ALA A 233 -10.54 43.17 29.27
CA ALA A 233 -9.98 44.49 29.58
C ALA A 233 -10.17 45.40 28.34
N PRO A 234 -11.23 46.25 28.33
CA PRO A 234 -11.63 47.02 27.16
C PRO A 234 -10.72 48.25 26.92
N PRO A 235 -10.67 48.80 25.70
CA PRO A 235 -9.84 49.96 25.39
C PRO A 235 -10.46 51.26 25.93
N GLU A 236 -9.66 52.04 26.63
CA GLU A 236 -10.00 53.40 27.07
C GLU A 236 -9.66 54.41 25.97
N ILE A 237 -10.53 54.51 24.96
CA ILE A 237 -10.40 55.47 23.87
C ILE A 237 -10.91 56.85 24.30
N ASP A 238 -10.04 57.86 24.18
CA ASP A 238 -10.31 59.27 24.49
C ASP A 238 -11.07 59.95 23.34
N PHE A 239 -12.41 59.82 23.35
CA PHE A 239 -13.28 60.37 22.30
C PHE A 239 -13.31 61.91 22.27
N ASP A 240 -13.03 62.57 23.39
CA ASP A 240 -13.11 64.03 23.52
C ASP A 240 -12.04 64.73 22.64
N ARG A 241 -10.96 64.03 22.26
CA ARG A 241 -9.96 64.51 21.28
C ARG A 241 -10.54 64.86 19.91
N PHE A 242 -11.66 64.25 19.53
CA PHE A 242 -12.32 64.49 18.25
C PHE A 242 -13.35 65.63 18.32
N GLU A 243 -13.64 66.18 19.50
CA GLU A 243 -14.55 67.34 19.68
C GLU A 243 -13.90 68.69 19.31
N HIS A 244 -13.54 68.86 18.04
CA HIS A 244 -13.35 70.20 17.50
C HIS A 244 -14.69 70.90 17.26
N LEU A 245 -15.13 71.60 18.32
CA LEU A 245 -16.21 72.60 18.45
C LEU A 245 -17.54 72.11 19.07
N ASN A 246 -17.93 72.83 20.13
CA ASN A 246 -19.24 72.90 20.81
C ASN A 246 -19.67 71.72 21.68
N LYS A 247 -19.29 71.82 22.96
CA LYS A 247 -19.95 71.29 24.17
C LYS A 247 -21.39 70.76 23.95
N ILE A 248 -21.51 69.49 23.60
CA ILE A 248 -22.74 68.71 23.76
C ILE A 248 -22.38 67.57 24.71
N SER A 249 -23.25 67.28 25.67
CA SER A 249 -22.93 66.50 26.87
C SER A 249 -22.19 65.18 26.60
N THR A 250 -21.05 64.98 27.29
CA THR A 250 -20.20 63.76 27.33
C THR A 250 -20.92 62.48 27.78
N SER A 251 -22.22 62.53 28.03
CA SER A 251 -23.11 61.38 28.23
C SER A 251 -23.69 60.80 26.93
N ALA A 252 -23.45 61.42 25.76
CA ALA A 252 -24.06 61.03 24.49
C ALA A 252 -23.37 59.82 23.80
N PHE A 253 -22.10 59.55 24.11
CA PHE A 253 -21.36 58.44 23.52
C PHE A 253 -21.49 57.15 24.35
N PRO A 254 -21.91 56.02 23.74
CA PRO A 254 -21.92 54.74 24.44
C PRO A 254 -20.48 54.21 24.56
N LYS A 255 -19.99 54.07 25.80
CA LYS A 255 -18.68 53.48 26.11
C LYS A 255 -18.43 52.20 25.30
N VAL A 256 -17.29 52.14 24.60
CA VAL A 256 -16.91 51.00 23.75
C VAL A 256 -16.90 49.68 24.53
N GLU A 257 -16.41 49.69 25.77
CA GLU A 257 -16.59 48.62 26.77
C GLU A 257 -17.95 47.90 26.65
N LYS A 258 -19.05 48.65 26.75
CA LYS A 258 -20.40 48.08 26.80
C LYS A 258 -20.84 47.51 25.46
N ARG A 259 -20.35 48.05 24.35
CA ARG A 259 -20.60 47.50 23.00
C ARG A 259 -19.79 46.22 22.77
N LEU A 260 -18.53 46.17 23.21
CA LEU A 260 -17.68 44.97 23.12
C LEU A 260 -18.20 43.83 23.99
N SER A 261 -18.49 44.10 25.28
CA SER A 261 -19.12 43.13 26.19
C SER A 261 -20.41 42.57 25.60
N GLN A 262 -21.32 43.42 25.12
CA GLN A 262 -22.59 42.96 24.54
C GLN A 262 -22.40 42.17 23.23
N SER A 263 -21.45 42.57 22.37
CA SER A 263 -21.13 41.82 21.15
C SER A 263 -20.62 40.42 21.48
N LEU A 264 -19.62 40.33 22.35
CA LEU A 264 -19.00 39.08 22.78
C LEU A 264 -20.01 38.16 23.50
N LYS A 265 -20.84 38.73 24.37
CA LYS A 265 -21.93 38.01 25.05
C LYS A 265 -22.93 37.39 24.06
N ASN A 266 -23.35 38.15 23.05
CA ASN A 266 -24.24 37.66 21.99
C ASN A 266 -23.58 36.56 21.15
N PHE A 267 -22.31 36.74 20.80
CA PHE A 267 -21.54 35.77 20.01
C PHE A 267 -21.36 34.44 20.77
N LEU A 268 -20.95 34.49 22.04
CA LEU A 268 -20.79 33.30 22.87
C LEU A 268 -22.12 32.59 23.10
N GLN A 269 -23.21 33.30 23.38
CA GLN A 269 -24.54 32.71 23.49
C GLN A 269 -25.02 32.03 22.19
N LYS A 270 -24.64 32.55 21.01
CA LYS A 270 -24.98 31.95 19.70
C LYS A 270 -24.13 30.72 19.38
N TYR A 271 -22.82 30.75 19.63
CA TYR A 271 -21.89 29.74 19.10
C TYR A 271 -21.18 28.85 20.14
N TYR A 272 -20.96 29.33 21.37
CA TYR A 272 -20.20 28.68 22.44
C TYR A 272 -20.89 28.79 23.83
N PRO A 273 -22.20 28.49 23.97
CA PRO A 273 -22.96 28.81 25.19
C PRO A 273 -22.51 28.01 26.42
N LEU A 274 -22.75 28.56 27.62
CA LEU A 274 -22.36 27.98 28.91
C LEU A 274 -23.03 26.62 29.19
N GLU A 275 -24.15 26.33 28.54
CA GLU A 275 -24.92 25.09 28.62
C GLU A 275 -24.38 23.99 27.67
N ASN A 276 -23.38 24.29 26.85
CA ASN A 276 -22.81 23.34 25.89
C ASN A 276 -22.03 22.23 26.61
N GLN A 277 -22.43 20.97 26.39
CA GLN A 277 -21.79 19.79 27.01
C GLN A 277 -20.36 19.51 26.51
N GLN A 278 -19.95 20.10 25.39
CA GLN A 278 -18.65 19.85 24.74
C GLN A 278 -17.69 21.04 24.81
N ARG A 279 -18.20 22.27 24.63
CA ARG A 279 -17.40 23.53 24.64
C ARG A 279 -18.15 24.67 25.37
N PRO A 280 -18.34 24.58 26.68
CA PRO A 280 -18.96 25.66 27.45
C PRO A 280 -17.99 26.83 27.65
N THR A 281 -18.49 28.06 27.62
CA THR A 281 -17.72 29.26 27.95
C THR A 281 -18.50 30.18 28.89
N GLU A 282 -17.80 30.99 29.67
CA GLU A 282 -18.41 32.03 30.50
C GLU A 282 -17.70 33.37 30.29
N LEU A 283 -18.47 34.45 30.08
CA LEU A 283 -17.96 35.82 30.06
C LEU A 283 -18.06 36.45 31.46
N ILE A 284 -16.92 36.75 32.07
CA ILE A 284 -16.82 37.42 33.38
C ILE A 284 -17.00 38.94 33.19
N ASP A 285 -18.25 39.29 32.90
CA ASP A 285 -18.71 40.59 32.38
C ASP A 285 -18.58 41.76 33.39
N HIS A 286 -18.20 42.95 32.90
CA HIS A 286 -18.02 44.21 33.66
C HIS A 286 -17.14 44.16 34.93
N THR A 287 -16.31 43.12 35.11
CA THR A 287 -15.50 42.96 36.33
C THR A 287 -14.22 43.78 36.38
N TRP A 288 -13.62 44.18 35.25
CA TRP A 288 -12.35 44.94 35.21
C TRP A 288 -12.42 46.29 35.96
N ASP A 289 -11.39 46.70 36.69
CA ASP A 289 -11.25 48.05 37.27
C ASP A 289 -10.00 48.75 36.71
N SER A 290 -10.18 49.45 35.58
CA SER A 290 -9.09 50.05 34.79
C SER A 290 -8.27 51.10 35.54
N ASN A 291 -8.83 51.74 36.57
CA ASN A 291 -8.19 52.82 37.32
C ASN A 291 -6.98 52.39 38.17
N ARG A 292 -6.66 51.09 38.25
CA ARG A 292 -5.65 50.54 39.17
C ARG A 292 -4.52 49.77 38.48
N PHE A 293 -4.84 48.95 37.49
CA PHE A 293 -3.88 48.04 36.87
C PHE A 293 -4.14 47.84 35.37
N ALA A 294 -3.05 47.85 34.60
CA ALA A 294 -3.00 47.46 33.19
C ALA A 294 -1.75 46.61 32.94
N GLY A 295 -1.77 45.85 31.85
CA GLY A 295 -0.66 45.06 31.33
C GLY A 295 -0.25 43.86 32.20
N GLY A 296 0.94 43.32 31.89
CA GLY A 296 1.48 42.07 32.40
C GLY A 296 1.60 41.90 33.93
N SER A 297 1.30 42.91 34.74
CA SER A 297 1.16 42.79 36.20
C SER A 297 -0.23 42.28 36.61
N ALA A 298 -1.30 42.77 35.97
CA ALA A 298 -2.67 42.28 36.19
C ALA A 298 -2.81 40.82 35.77
N VAL A 299 -2.24 40.49 34.59
CA VAL A 299 -2.05 39.13 34.06
C VAL A 299 -1.46 38.21 35.13
N LYS A 300 -0.30 38.56 35.69
CA LYS A 300 0.39 37.75 36.71
C LYS A 300 -0.43 37.58 37.99
N ALA A 301 -1.14 38.62 38.44
CA ALA A 301 -2.02 38.52 39.60
C ALA A 301 -3.11 37.46 39.38
N ILE A 302 -3.86 37.54 38.27
CA ILE A 302 -4.94 36.63 37.91
C ILE A 302 -4.45 35.18 37.85
N PHE A 303 -3.45 34.89 37.01
CA PHE A 303 -2.92 33.53 36.84
C PHE A 303 -2.11 33.01 38.04
N SER A 304 -1.78 33.84 39.03
CA SER A 304 -1.20 33.37 40.30
C SER A 304 -2.25 32.73 41.22
N ARG A 305 -3.50 33.24 41.20
CA ARG A 305 -4.58 32.84 42.13
C ARG A 305 -5.60 31.87 41.51
N LEU A 306 -5.76 31.83 40.18
CA LEU A 306 -6.79 31.03 39.49
C LEU A 306 -6.23 29.88 38.62
N LYS A 307 -5.18 29.21 39.09
CA LYS A 307 -4.46 28.17 38.32
C LYS A 307 -5.27 26.92 37.96
N SER A 308 -6.40 26.67 38.63
CA SER A 308 -7.28 25.53 38.37
C SER A 308 -8.24 25.74 37.19
N GLU A 309 -8.51 26.98 36.79
CA GLU A 309 -9.53 27.28 35.77
C GLU A 309 -8.86 27.62 34.42
N PRO A 310 -9.43 27.17 33.29
CA PRO A 310 -8.98 27.62 31.98
C PRO A 310 -9.47 29.06 31.74
N ILE A 311 -8.54 30.02 31.71
CA ILE A 311 -8.83 31.45 31.65
C ILE A 311 -8.22 32.07 30.39
N LEU A 312 -9.02 32.86 29.70
CA LEU A 312 -8.64 33.71 28.58
C LEU A 312 -8.90 35.18 28.94
N LEU A 313 -7.82 35.95 29.09
CA LEU A 313 -7.87 37.40 29.26
C LEU A 313 -7.52 38.07 27.92
N ILE A 314 -8.37 38.98 27.45
CA ILE A 314 -8.07 39.83 26.29
C ILE A 314 -7.97 41.28 26.77
N GLU A 315 -6.86 41.93 26.41
CA GLU A 315 -6.50 43.28 26.81
C GLU A 315 -6.30 44.15 25.58
N SER A 316 -7.14 45.18 25.42
CA SER A 316 -7.01 46.18 24.37
C SER A 316 -6.31 47.42 24.91
N GLU A 317 -4.99 47.47 24.80
CA GLU A 317 -4.18 48.61 25.19
C GLU A 317 -4.26 49.71 24.11
N VAL A 318 -4.34 50.98 24.54
CA VAL A 318 -4.35 52.15 23.65
C VAL A 318 -3.07 52.96 23.87
N ASP A 319 -2.20 52.97 22.85
CA ASP A 319 -0.95 53.71 22.85
C ASP A 319 -1.04 54.86 21.82
N GLY A 320 -1.39 56.05 22.32
CA GLY A 320 -1.65 57.23 21.48
C GLY A 320 -2.83 57.01 20.52
N ASP A 321 -2.51 56.86 19.24
CA ASP A 321 -3.45 56.65 18.14
C ASP A 321 -3.52 55.18 17.67
N LEU A 322 -2.86 54.27 18.40
CA LEU A 322 -2.75 52.85 18.10
C LEU A 322 -3.51 52.01 19.14
N ILE A 323 -4.25 51.01 18.67
CA ILE A 323 -4.79 49.94 19.52
C ILE A 323 -3.92 48.69 19.37
N ASN A 324 -3.51 48.11 20.49
CA ASN A 324 -2.81 46.83 20.57
C ASN A 324 -3.72 45.83 21.29
N ILE A 325 -4.07 44.71 20.64
CA ILE A 325 -4.85 43.64 21.29
C ILE A 325 -3.88 42.54 21.74
N GLN A 326 -3.77 42.40 23.05
CA GLN A 326 -2.97 41.40 23.75
C GLN A 326 -3.88 40.30 24.29
N VAL A 327 -3.36 39.08 24.31
CA VAL A 327 -4.07 37.92 24.85
C VAL A 327 -3.19 37.23 25.88
N ALA A 328 -3.76 36.94 27.04
CA ALA A 328 -3.18 36.06 28.02
C ALA A 328 -4.07 34.81 28.22
N TYR A 329 -3.46 33.62 28.23
CA TYR A 329 -4.18 32.36 28.25
C TYR A 329 -3.54 31.31 29.17
N TRP A 330 -4.39 30.55 29.86
CA TRP A 330 -4.06 29.43 30.74
C TRP A 330 -5.07 28.30 30.55
N SER A 331 -4.61 27.05 30.55
CA SER A 331 -5.46 25.87 30.30
C SER A 331 -5.80 25.03 31.55
N GLY A 332 -5.21 25.34 32.71
CA GLY A 332 -5.09 24.41 33.83
C GLY A 332 -3.95 23.40 33.62
N GLY A 333 -3.29 22.98 34.70
CA GLY A 333 -2.37 21.85 34.71
C GLY A 333 -0.97 22.02 34.06
N GLN A 334 -0.65 23.17 33.49
CA GLN A 334 0.67 23.46 32.92
C GLN A 334 1.65 24.00 33.99
N GLU A 335 2.92 23.56 33.96
CA GLU A 335 3.96 24.05 34.88
C GLU A 335 4.58 25.40 34.44
N ILE A 336 4.46 25.73 33.15
CA ILE A 336 5.05 26.91 32.51
C ILE A 336 4.22 28.16 32.85
N SER A 337 4.82 29.35 32.80
CA SER A 337 4.09 30.63 32.91
C SER A 337 2.96 30.77 31.89
N PRO A 338 1.87 31.51 32.19
CA PRO A 338 0.78 31.76 31.23
C PRO A 338 1.31 32.31 29.91
N PHE A 339 0.68 31.88 28.80
CA PHE A 339 0.89 32.50 27.51
C PHE A 339 0.44 33.96 27.60
N TYR A 340 1.26 34.90 27.14
CA TYR A 340 0.91 36.32 27.04
C TYR A 340 1.61 36.90 25.81
N LYS A 341 0.85 37.40 24.84
CA LYS A 341 1.36 37.88 23.55
C LYS A 341 0.44 38.93 22.96
N THR A 342 1.03 39.96 22.34
CA THR A 342 0.32 40.83 21.39
C THR A 342 -0.09 40.02 20.16
N ILE A 343 -1.39 39.99 19.88
CA ILE A 343 -1.99 39.28 18.74
C ILE A 343 -2.21 40.23 17.56
N ILE A 344 -2.62 41.47 17.85
CA ILE A 344 -2.72 42.57 16.88
C ILE A 344 -1.96 43.75 17.46
N SER A 345 -1.04 44.34 16.68
CA SER A 345 -0.30 45.55 17.06
C SER A 345 -0.57 46.68 16.08
N HIS A 346 -0.44 47.92 16.57
CA HIS A 346 -0.45 49.14 15.77
C HIS A 346 -1.72 49.36 14.92
N LEU A 347 -2.89 48.93 15.40
CA LEU A 347 -4.16 49.20 14.72
C LEU A 347 -4.51 50.70 14.83
N HIS A 348 -4.22 51.47 13.79
CA HIS A 348 -4.31 52.93 13.77
C HIS A 348 -5.77 53.43 13.70
N TYR A 349 -6.42 53.48 14.86
CA TYR A 349 -7.88 53.66 14.95
C TYR A 349 -8.41 54.99 14.37
N PRO A 350 -7.72 56.15 14.41
CA PRO A 350 -8.24 57.38 13.79
C PRO A 350 -8.41 57.26 12.28
N LYS A 351 -7.47 56.58 11.61
CA LYS A 351 -7.52 56.34 10.16
C LYS A 351 -8.73 55.47 9.80
N ILE A 352 -8.98 54.41 10.56
CA ILE A 352 -10.12 53.51 10.37
C ILE A 352 -11.45 54.27 10.57
N ILE A 353 -11.55 55.18 11.54
CA ILE A 353 -12.75 56.03 11.70
C ILE A 353 -12.90 57.01 10.53
N TYR A 354 -11.81 57.60 10.04
CA TYR A 354 -11.85 58.45 8.83
C TYR A 354 -12.31 57.66 7.60
N GLU A 355 -11.86 56.42 7.41
CA GLU A 355 -12.33 55.53 6.33
C GLU A 355 -13.84 55.22 6.46
N PHE A 356 -14.35 54.95 7.66
CA PHE A 356 -15.80 54.84 7.90
C PHE A 356 -16.56 56.14 7.55
N ALA A 357 -16.00 57.30 7.90
CA ALA A 357 -16.59 58.61 7.65
C ALA A 357 -16.56 59.02 6.16
N ILE A 358 -15.55 58.56 5.40
CA ILE A 358 -15.47 58.64 3.93
C ILE A 358 -16.53 57.72 3.31
N GLN A 359 -16.60 56.45 3.72
CA GLN A 359 -17.60 55.51 3.19
C GLN A 359 -19.04 55.97 3.45
N ARG A 360 -19.33 56.51 4.65
CA ARG A 360 -20.62 57.13 4.98
C ARG A 360 -20.97 58.27 4.00
N ALA A 361 -19.98 59.10 3.67
CA ALA A 361 -20.15 60.22 2.75
C ALA A 361 -20.36 59.78 1.29
N LEU A 362 -19.60 58.78 0.81
CA LEU A 362 -19.77 58.17 -0.52
C LEU A 362 -21.10 57.40 -0.66
N HIS A 363 -21.52 56.69 0.39
CA HIS A 363 -22.83 56.05 0.45
C HIS A 363 -23.95 57.08 0.41
N TRP A 364 -23.82 58.17 1.17
CA TRP A 364 -24.78 59.27 1.14
C TRP A 364 -24.89 59.91 -0.25
N GLU A 365 -23.78 60.13 -0.96
CA GLU A 365 -23.83 60.65 -2.33
C GLU A 365 -24.57 59.69 -3.27
N THR A 366 -24.12 58.44 -3.35
CA THR A 366 -24.67 57.43 -4.26
C THR A 366 -26.13 57.08 -3.96
N ASN A 367 -26.51 56.93 -2.69
CA ASN A 367 -27.82 56.41 -2.29
C ASN A 367 -28.83 57.45 -1.82
N VAL A 368 -28.41 58.65 -1.39
CA VAL A 368 -29.31 59.70 -0.90
C VAL A 368 -29.30 60.90 -1.84
N LYS A 369 -28.14 61.51 -2.08
CA LYS A 369 -28.00 62.72 -2.92
C LYS A 369 -28.57 62.49 -4.32
N GLN A 370 -28.18 61.42 -5.01
CA GLN A 370 -28.71 61.11 -6.35
C GLN A 370 -30.24 60.90 -6.37
N LYS A 371 -30.81 60.23 -5.35
CA LYS A 371 -32.26 59.99 -5.26
C LYS A 371 -33.05 61.26 -4.90
N LEU A 372 -32.42 62.27 -4.31
CA LEU A 372 -33.01 63.59 -4.07
C LEU A 372 -32.87 64.52 -5.29
N LEU A 373 -31.74 64.49 -6.00
CA LEU A 373 -31.55 65.18 -7.29
C LEU A 373 -32.59 64.69 -8.32
N ALA A 374 -32.79 63.38 -8.43
CA ALA A 374 -33.81 62.77 -9.29
C ALA A 374 -35.27 63.13 -8.91
N LYS A 375 -35.49 63.70 -7.72
CA LYS A 375 -36.78 64.27 -7.28
C LYS A 375 -36.86 65.79 -7.46
N GLY A 376 -35.95 66.39 -8.21
CA GLY A 376 -35.96 67.82 -8.56
C GLY A 376 -35.46 68.76 -7.46
N LYS A 377 -34.80 68.24 -6.42
CA LYS A 377 -34.15 69.10 -5.40
C LYS A 377 -32.82 69.64 -5.92
N THR A 378 -32.48 70.87 -5.53
CA THR A 378 -31.17 71.46 -5.85
C THR A 378 -30.08 70.91 -4.94
N GLU A 379 -28.84 70.85 -5.44
CA GLU A 379 -27.70 70.36 -4.66
C GLU A 379 -27.46 71.18 -3.37
N GLN A 380 -27.69 72.50 -3.40
CA GLN A 380 -27.64 73.34 -2.21
C GLN A 380 -28.69 72.93 -1.16
N GLU A 381 -29.94 72.65 -1.55
CA GLU A 381 -30.96 72.21 -0.58
C GLU A 381 -30.61 70.82 0.00
N ILE A 382 -30.06 69.93 -0.83
CA ILE A 382 -29.65 68.59 -0.44
C ILE A 382 -28.50 68.66 0.56
N ASN A 383 -27.42 69.39 0.24
CA ASN A 383 -26.25 69.52 1.09
C ASN A 383 -26.60 70.17 2.44
N GLN A 384 -27.41 71.24 2.44
CA GLN A 384 -27.74 71.98 3.67
C GLN A 384 -28.75 71.28 4.59
N LYS A 385 -29.80 70.64 4.06
CA LYS A 385 -30.84 70.00 4.90
C LYS A 385 -30.63 68.51 5.16
N PHE A 386 -29.92 67.82 4.27
CA PHE A 386 -29.83 66.35 4.28
C PHE A 386 -28.38 65.84 4.26
N GLY A 387 -27.39 66.72 4.14
CA GLY A 387 -25.97 66.36 4.07
C GLY A 387 -25.34 66.05 5.43
N GLY A 388 -25.55 66.88 6.45
CA GLY A 388 -24.74 66.83 7.66
C GLY A 388 -23.26 67.02 7.32
N ASP A 389 -22.38 66.19 7.87
CA ASP A 389 -20.94 66.23 7.58
C ASP A 389 -20.55 65.64 6.21
N ASN A 390 -21.46 64.91 5.53
CA ASN A 390 -21.14 64.18 4.30
C ASN A 390 -20.62 65.06 3.15
N PRO A 391 -21.20 66.25 2.85
CA PRO A 391 -20.68 67.13 1.79
C PRO A 391 -19.26 67.65 2.07
N LEU A 392 -18.90 67.85 3.34
CA LEU A 392 -17.57 68.29 3.72
C LEU A 392 -16.56 67.15 3.52
N ASN A 393 -16.87 65.95 4.01
CA ASN A 393 -16.02 64.78 3.83
C ASN A 393 -15.83 64.40 2.34
N LEU A 394 -16.86 64.57 1.50
CA LEU A 394 -16.75 64.38 0.04
C LEU A 394 -15.79 65.36 -0.63
N ASN A 395 -15.81 66.63 -0.21
CA ASN A 395 -14.90 67.64 -0.77
C ASN A 395 -13.45 67.32 -0.38
N ILE A 396 -13.20 67.07 0.92
CA ILE A 396 -11.87 66.70 1.43
C ILE A 396 -11.35 65.43 0.74
N TYR A 397 -12.21 64.42 0.56
CA TYR A 397 -11.84 63.17 -0.13
C TYR A 397 -11.43 63.38 -1.59
N ARG A 398 -12.16 64.24 -2.33
CA ARG A 398 -11.85 64.55 -3.74
C ARG A 398 -10.58 65.38 -3.88
N GLU A 399 -10.45 66.43 -3.07
CA GLU A 399 -9.25 67.29 -3.03
C GLU A 399 -8.00 66.45 -2.70
N ASN A 400 -8.11 65.51 -1.76
CA ASN A 400 -7.02 64.58 -1.44
C ASN A 400 -6.73 63.58 -2.58
N GLN A 401 -7.73 63.14 -3.36
CA GLN A 401 -7.48 62.29 -4.54
C GLN A 401 -6.84 63.06 -5.70
N GLU A 402 -7.19 64.33 -5.88
CA GLU A 402 -6.56 65.22 -6.88
C GLU A 402 -5.09 65.48 -6.50
N LEU A 403 -4.82 65.82 -5.23
CA LEU A 403 -3.45 66.02 -4.71
C LEU A 403 -2.61 64.74 -4.75
N ALA A 404 -3.18 63.58 -4.42
CA ALA A 404 -2.49 62.29 -4.53
C ALA A 404 -2.16 61.91 -5.98
N ALA A 405 -2.97 62.33 -6.97
CA ALA A 405 -2.67 62.13 -8.38
C ALA A 405 -1.48 63.00 -8.86
N ASP A 406 -1.30 64.19 -8.27
CA ASP A 406 -0.11 65.04 -8.45
C ASP A 406 1.09 64.57 -7.59
N GLY A 407 0.95 63.48 -6.83
CA GLY A 407 2.01 62.90 -5.99
C GLY A 407 2.22 63.60 -4.65
N ILE A 408 1.24 64.39 -4.19
CA ILE A 408 1.28 65.13 -2.93
C ILE A 408 0.42 64.39 -1.89
N GLU A 409 1.07 63.71 -0.95
CA GLU A 409 0.39 63.02 0.16
C GLU A 409 0.21 63.98 1.35
N ILE A 410 -1.03 64.22 1.77
CA ILE A 410 -1.39 65.09 2.90
C ILE A 410 -2.26 64.34 3.89
N GLU A 411 -2.01 64.52 5.19
CA GLU A 411 -2.87 64.00 6.24
C GLU A 411 -4.15 64.84 6.38
N CYS A 412 -5.28 64.30 5.92
CA CYS A 412 -6.58 64.98 5.95
C CYS A 412 -7.44 64.53 7.14
N HIS A 413 -7.88 65.49 7.96
CA HIS A 413 -8.82 65.23 9.05
C HIS A 413 -10.28 65.27 8.57
N TYR A 414 -11.00 64.15 8.69
CA TYR A 414 -12.41 64.03 8.30
C TYR A 414 -13.34 64.22 9.51
N LYS A 415 -14.57 64.67 9.26
CA LYS A 415 -15.59 64.78 10.32
C LYS A 415 -16.26 63.45 10.60
N THR A 416 -16.07 62.96 11.82
CA THR A 416 -16.57 61.68 12.35
C THR A 416 -17.83 61.89 13.18
N ASN A 417 -18.67 60.86 13.31
CA ASN A 417 -19.84 60.90 14.19
C ASN A 417 -20.13 59.53 14.85
N SER A 418 -21.19 59.45 15.66
CA SER A 418 -21.55 58.27 16.45
C SER A 418 -21.90 57.00 15.65
N GLU A 419 -22.15 57.12 14.33
CA GLU A 419 -22.26 56.00 13.40
C GLU A 419 -20.88 55.40 13.07
N ASP A 420 -19.87 56.25 12.83
CA ASP A 420 -18.52 55.83 12.46
C ASP A 420 -17.80 55.17 13.63
N PHE A 421 -17.91 55.76 14.82
CA PHE A 421 -17.49 55.12 16.08
C PHE A 421 -18.32 53.87 16.40
N GLY A 422 -19.56 53.78 15.89
CA GLY A 422 -20.37 52.55 15.90
C GLY A 422 -19.74 51.42 15.10
N LYS A 423 -19.26 51.72 13.89
CA LYS A 423 -18.54 50.76 13.04
C LYS A 423 -17.20 50.36 13.65
N LEU A 424 -16.44 51.29 14.25
CA LEU A 424 -15.23 50.92 15.00
C LEU A 424 -15.55 50.00 16.19
N SER A 425 -16.63 50.27 16.93
CA SER A 425 -17.08 49.40 18.02
C SER A 425 -17.42 47.98 17.54
N ALA A 426 -18.01 47.87 16.35
CA ALA A 426 -18.36 46.59 15.73
C ALA A 426 -17.12 45.84 15.23
N LEU A 427 -16.21 46.51 14.51
CA LEU A 427 -14.94 45.95 14.02
C LEU A 427 -14.07 45.42 15.19
N LEU A 428 -13.92 46.21 16.25
CA LEU A 428 -13.22 45.75 17.47
C LEU A 428 -13.95 44.56 18.10
N GLY A 429 -15.29 44.52 18.05
CA GLY A 429 -16.08 43.37 18.45
C GLY A 429 -15.79 42.11 17.62
N ALA A 430 -15.70 42.25 16.29
CA ALA A 430 -15.35 41.16 15.37
C ALA A 430 -13.97 40.55 15.71
N TYR A 431 -12.97 41.41 15.90
CA TYR A 431 -11.64 41.01 16.37
C TYR A 431 -11.69 40.21 17.67
N HIS A 432 -12.42 40.70 18.69
CA HIS A 432 -12.54 39.99 19.97
C HIS A 432 -13.29 38.64 19.82
N ASN A 433 -14.38 38.60 19.05
CA ASN A 433 -15.16 37.39 18.80
C ASN A 433 -14.30 36.29 18.15
N ILE A 434 -13.51 36.65 17.14
CA ILE A 434 -12.61 35.73 16.43
C ILE A 434 -11.48 35.24 17.35
N ILE A 435 -10.87 36.13 18.13
CA ILE A 435 -9.81 35.75 19.09
C ILE A 435 -10.36 34.82 20.19
N VAL A 436 -11.53 35.10 20.76
CA VAL A 436 -12.13 34.23 21.79
C VAL A 436 -12.49 32.87 21.21
N ALA A 437 -13.08 32.82 20.01
CA ALA A 437 -13.39 31.58 19.33
C ALA A 437 -12.11 30.75 19.04
N LEU A 438 -11.03 31.40 18.59
CA LEU A 438 -9.75 30.78 18.30
C LEU A 438 -9.16 30.09 19.54
N PHE A 439 -9.03 30.82 20.65
CA PHE A 439 -8.46 30.26 21.89
C PHE A 439 -9.40 29.25 22.56
N THR A 440 -10.72 29.40 22.43
CA THR A 440 -11.70 28.39 22.89
C THR A 440 -11.57 27.09 22.09
N ASP A 441 -11.44 27.16 20.77
CA ASP A 441 -11.25 25.98 19.94
C ASP A 441 -9.86 25.36 20.10
N ILE A 442 -8.80 26.15 20.27
CA ILE A 442 -7.46 25.63 20.61
C ILE A 442 -7.49 24.93 21.97
N HIS A 443 -8.21 25.48 22.96
CA HIS A 443 -8.42 24.79 24.24
C HIS A 443 -9.03 23.41 24.01
N TYR A 444 -10.23 23.32 23.44
CA TYR A 444 -10.94 22.03 23.31
C TYR A 444 -10.34 21.09 22.25
N LEU A 445 -9.58 21.58 21.27
CA LEU A 445 -8.76 20.74 20.40
C LEU A 445 -7.68 20.01 21.22
N ILE A 446 -6.94 20.72 22.07
CA ILE A 446 -5.85 20.15 22.88
C ILE A 446 -6.40 19.33 24.07
N THR A 447 -7.43 19.82 24.76
CA THR A 447 -7.97 19.22 26.00
C THR A 447 -9.11 18.23 25.77
N THR A 448 -9.77 18.19 24.61
CA THR A 448 -10.85 17.21 24.34
C THR A 448 -10.78 16.51 22.98
N ASN A 449 -9.80 16.82 22.10
CA ASN A 449 -9.73 16.33 20.71
C ASN A 449 -10.96 16.74 19.88
N LEU A 450 -11.56 17.91 20.14
CA LEU A 450 -12.69 18.42 19.38
C LEU A 450 -12.24 19.30 18.20
N SER A 451 -12.72 19.00 16.99
CA SER A 451 -12.33 19.73 15.78
C SER A 451 -12.82 21.20 15.80
N PRO A 452 -11.99 22.21 15.51
CA PRO A 452 -12.36 23.63 15.62
C PRO A 452 -13.64 24.02 14.86
N LYS A 453 -14.41 24.93 15.45
CA LYS A 453 -15.69 25.42 14.91
C LYS A 453 -15.54 26.78 14.22
N LEU A 454 -14.65 27.64 14.73
CA LEU A 454 -14.36 28.95 14.14
C LEU A 454 -14.13 28.91 12.62
N PRO A 455 -13.41 27.95 12.02
CA PRO A 455 -13.22 27.90 10.56
C PRO A 455 -14.53 27.95 9.77
N GLU A 456 -15.59 27.29 10.24
CA GLU A 456 -16.93 27.32 9.62
C GLU A 456 -17.66 28.67 9.82
N LEU A 457 -17.25 29.45 10.82
CA LEU A 457 -17.85 30.75 11.18
C LEU A 457 -17.16 31.94 10.50
N LEU A 458 -15.87 31.82 10.15
CA LEU A 458 -15.12 32.92 9.52
C LEU A 458 -15.78 33.47 8.24
N PRO A 459 -16.42 32.66 7.36
CA PRO A 459 -17.17 33.19 6.21
C PRO A 459 -18.40 34.04 6.58
N GLU A 460 -19.07 33.77 7.71
CA GLU A 460 -20.11 34.69 8.22
C GLU A 460 -19.48 36.00 8.70
N LEU A 461 -18.35 35.90 9.42
CA LEU A 461 -17.67 37.03 10.07
C LEU A 461 -16.85 37.91 9.11
N GLU A 462 -16.39 37.40 7.96
CA GLU A 462 -15.69 38.20 6.92
C GLU A 462 -16.53 39.41 6.48
N THR A 463 -17.86 39.27 6.51
CA THR A 463 -18.80 40.35 6.14
C THR A 463 -18.69 41.59 7.05
N GLU A 464 -18.21 41.44 8.29
CA GLU A 464 -18.02 42.56 9.23
C GLU A 464 -16.79 43.42 8.88
N PHE A 465 -15.85 42.91 8.06
CA PHE A 465 -14.60 43.57 7.68
C PHE A 465 -14.66 44.28 6.31
N SER A 466 -15.85 44.63 5.83
CA SER A 466 -16.13 45.15 4.48
C SER A 466 -15.46 46.48 4.06
N VAL A 467 -14.52 47.03 4.84
CA VAL A 467 -13.88 48.33 4.60
C VAL A 467 -12.44 48.21 4.08
N ASP A 468 -11.62 47.37 4.71
CA ASP A 468 -10.33 46.93 4.14
C ASP A 468 -10.19 45.43 4.33
N LYS A 469 -10.06 44.69 3.21
CA LYS A 469 -9.86 43.23 3.25
C LYS A 469 -8.55 42.84 3.91
N ARG A 470 -7.52 43.71 3.88
CA ARG A 470 -6.22 43.45 4.53
C ARG A 470 -6.37 43.22 6.03
N LEU A 471 -7.23 44.00 6.68
CA LEU A 471 -7.54 43.86 8.11
C LEU A 471 -8.18 42.50 8.48
N ALA A 472 -8.86 41.86 7.52
CA ALA A 472 -9.36 40.49 7.64
C ALA A 472 -8.29 39.46 7.26
N ASP A 473 -7.58 39.66 6.16
CA ASP A 473 -6.51 38.75 5.70
C ASP A 473 -5.40 38.59 6.75
N ASP A 474 -4.95 39.68 7.38
CA ASP A 474 -3.94 39.65 8.45
C ASP A 474 -4.44 38.88 9.70
N LEU A 475 -5.73 39.03 10.03
CA LEU A 475 -6.37 38.31 11.14
C LEU A 475 -6.53 36.82 10.84
N PHE A 476 -6.96 36.49 9.63
CA PHE A 476 -7.17 35.10 9.20
C PHE A 476 -5.83 34.37 9.02
N GLN A 477 -4.78 35.06 8.56
CA GLN A 477 -3.41 34.54 8.57
C GLN A 477 -2.97 34.19 10.00
N MET A 478 -3.19 35.07 10.97
CA MET A 478 -2.89 34.83 12.39
C MET A 478 -3.68 33.64 12.96
N VAL A 479 -4.97 33.50 12.62
CA VAL A 479 -5.81 32.35 12.97
C VAL A 479 -5.23 31.04 12.42
N VAL A 480 -4.89 31.01 11.12
CA VAL A 480 -4.33 29.84 10.43
C VAL A 480 -2.98 29.45 11.04
N GLU A 481 -2.10 30.41 11.33
CA GLU A 481 -0.79 30.15 11.95
C GLU A 481 -0.91 29.69 13.40
N SER A 482 -1.91 30.18 14.14
CA SER A 482 -2.19 29.72 15.50
C SER A 482 -2.70 28.27 15.53
N TYR A 483 -3.53 27.87 14.56
CA TYR A 483 -3.92 26.46 14.39
C TYR A 483 -2.73 25.57 13.98
N ILE A 484 -1.92 25.97 12.99
CA ILE A 484 -0.73 25.21 12.57
C ILE A 484 0.26 25.06 13.74
N GLY A 485 0.52 26.13 14.50
CA GLY A 485 1.39 26.07 15.69
C GLY A 485 0.86 25.15 16.78
N SER A 486 -0.45 25.15 17.03
CA SER A 486 -1.10 24.27 18.00
C SER A 486 -1.07 22.81 17.57
N LEU A 487 -1.34 22.54 16.29
CA LEU A 487 -1.29 21.19 15.72
C LEU A 487 0.14 20.63 15.71
N ARG A 488 1.16 21.42 15.34
CA ARG A 488 2.58 21.04 15.45
C ARG A 488 3.03 20.79 16.89
N ALA A 489 2.37 21.37 17.89
CA ALA A 489 2.60 21.00 19.28
C ALA A 489 1.99 19.62 19.61
N MET A 490 0.80 19.31 19.07
CA MET A 490 0.13 18.01 19.24
C MET A 490 0.82 16.86 18.48
N GLU A 491 1.56 17.13 17.41
CA GLU A 491 2.30 16.09 16.64
C GLU A 491 3.27 15.28 17.50
N LYS A 492 3.76 15.82 18.62
CA LYS A 492 4.65 15.12 19.56
C LYS A 492 3.98 13.96 20.31
N ASP A 493 2.69 14.11 20.60
CA ASP A 493 1.92 13.21 21.48
C ASP A 493 0.87 12.40 20.71
N ARG A 494 0.40 12.93 19.56
CA ARG A 494 -0.82 12.49 18.83
C ARG A 494 -0.69 12.69 17.32
N SER A 495 0.48 12.37 16.74
CA SER A 495 0.82 12.60 15.32
C SER A 495 -0.24 12.10 14.33
N GLU A 496 -0.92 11.00 14.65
CA GLU A 496 -1.87 10.32 13.78
C GLU A 496 -3.26 10.97 13.67
N LEU A 497 -3.56 11.95 14.52
CA LEU A 497 -4.82 12.71 14.50
C LEU A 497 -4.68 14.08 13.83
N VAL A 498 -3.46 14.64 13.83
CA VAL A 498 -3.19 15.99 13.29
C VAL A 498 -3.57 16.16 11.81
N PRO A 499 -3.30 15.20 10.90
CA PRO A 499 -3.66 15.34 9.49
C PRO A 499 -5.18 15.48 9.29
N GLU A 500 -5.96 14.72 10.07
CA GLU A 500 -7.42 14.76 10.02
C GLU A 500 -7.99 16.08 10.53
N PHE A 501 -7.49 16.60 11.65
CA PHE A 501 -7.91 17.92 12.17
C PHE A 501 -7.50 19.06 11.23
N ALA A 502 -6.30 19.00 10.66
CA ALA A 502 -5.87 19.97 9.66
C ALA A 502 -6.79 19.95 8.42
N ALA A 503 -7.23 18.78 7.96
CA ALA A 503 -8.20 18.67 6.87
C ALA A 503 -9.58 19.24 7.25
N ASP A 504 -10.10 18.95 8.44
CA ASP A 504 -11.38 19.52 8.91
C ASP A 504 -11.33 21.07 9.00
N ILE A 505 -10.21 21.64 9.48
CA ILE A 505 -9.99 23.09 9.53
C ILE A 505 -9.86 23.68 8.11
N ALA A 506 -9.10 23.02 7.22
CA ALA A 506 -8.97 23.43 5.82
C ALA A 506 -10.33 23.47 5.11
N PHE A 507 -11.23 22.52 5.40
CA PHE A 507 -12.57 22.49 4.85
C PHE A 507 -13.39 23.72 5.27
N GLY A 508 -13.44 24.07 6.57
CA GLY A 508 -14.17 25.25 7.03
C GLY A 508 -13.68 26.55 6.38
N LEU A 509 -12.35 26.68 6.20
CA LEU A 509 -11.72 27.83 5.54
C LEU A 509 -12.07 27.98 4.05
N THR A 510 -12.64 26.97 3.38
CA THR A 510 -12.95 27.04 1.93
C THR A 510 -14.03 28.06 1.57
N GLY A 511 -14.83 28.54 2.55
CA GLY A 511 -15.86 29.55 2.32
C GLY A 511 -15.37 31.01 2.28
N LEU A 512 -14.09 31.27 2.51
CA LEU A 512 -13.50 32.63 2.54
C LEU A 512 -13.23 33.19 1.14
N SER A 513 -13.26 34.52 0.98
CA SER A 513 -12.88 35.16 -0.30
C SER A 513 -11.45 34.86 -0.74
N ASN A 514 -10.56 34.52 0.20
CA ASN A 514 -9.15 34.24 -0.04
C ASN A 514 -8.88 32.74 0.18
N PRO A 515 -8.78 31.93 -0.89
CA PRO A 515 -8.62 30.47 -0.76
C PRO A 515 -7.26 30.06 -0.19
N THR A 516 -6.25 30.96 -0.21
CA THR A 516 -4.87 30.61 0.20
C THR A 516 -4.79 30.15 1.66
N PHE A 517 -5.71 30.57 2.54
CA PHE A 517 -5.83 30.10 3.92
C PHE A 517 -6.19 28.62 4.00
N ALA A 518 -7.20 28.19 3.23
CA ALA A 518 -7.60 26.79 3.13
C ALA A 518 -6.51 25.95 2.43
N GLU A 519 -5.86 26.49 1.39
CA GLU A 519 -4.74 25.82 0.72
C GLU A 519 -3.53 25.62 1.65
N LYS A 520 -3.15 26.63 2.44
CA LYS A 520 -2.05 26.56 3.42
C LYS A 520 -2.32 25.52 4.51
N MET A 521 -3.56 25.42 4.99
CA MET A 521 -3.95 24.40 5.97
C MET A 521 -4.03 23.00 5.34
N LEU A 522 -4.47 22.87 4.08
CA LEU A 522 -4.49 21.60 3.35
C LEU A 522 -3.07 21.09 3.03
N ASP A 523 -2.17 21.97 2.63
CA ASP A 523 -0.75 21.66 2.40
C ASP A 523 -0.04 21.22 3.69
N PHE A 524 -0.42 21.78 4.85
CA PHE A 524 0.00 21.31 6.16
C PHE A 524 -0.63 19.94 6.53
N SER A 525 -1.91 19.72 6.24
CA SER A 525 -2.58 18.42 6.44
C SER A 525 -1.87 17.27 5.70
N LEU A 526 -1.49 17.51 4.43
CA LEU A 526 -0.72 16.57 3.62
C LEU A 526 0.71 16.36 4.16
N GLU A 527 1.37 17.42 4.65
CA GLU A 527 2.69 17.35 5.29
C GLU A 527 2.68 16.47 6.55
N SER A 528 1.74 16.71 7.48
CA SER A 528 1.57 15.90 8.69
C SER A 528 1.23 14.43 8.38
N TRP A 529 0.48 14.17 7.29
CA TRP A 529 0.19 12.78 6.89
C TRP A 529 1.45 12.03 6.43
N LEU A 530 2.31 12.70 5.66
CA LEU A 530 3.61 12.16 5.20
C LEU A 530 4.56 11.97 6.40
N ASN A 531 4.67 12.98 7.27
CA ASN A 531 5.48 12.94 8.48
C ASN A 531 5.08 11.80 9.43
N SER A 532 3.78 11.56 9.64
CA SER A 532 3.27 10.46 10.47
C SER A 532 3.52 9.05 9.91
N ARG A 533 3.97 8.94 8.64
CA ARG A 533 4.44 7.70 8.00
C ARG A 533 5.95 7.67 7.77
N TYR A 534 6.70 8.66 8.29
CA TYR A 534 8.13 8.87 8.06
C TYR A 534 8.51 9.01 6.57
N ILE A 535 7.58 9.49 5.73
CA ILE A 535 7.82 9.74 4.31
C ILE A 535 8.41 11.15 4.16
N SER A 536 9.72 11.23 3.93
CA SER A 536 10.42 12.50 3.65
C SER A 536 9.86 13.16 2.38
N VAL A 537 9.47 14.44 2.47
CA VAL A 537 9.05 15.24 1.31
C VAL A 537 10.23 15.41 0.34
N GLU A 538 10.03 15.07 -0.93
CA GLU A 538 11.07 15.16 -1.97
C GLU A 538 11.07 16.53 -2.66
N ASN A 539 12.25 17.11 -2.86
CA ASN A 539 12.40 18.41 -3.52
C ASN A 539 11.85 18.38 -4.96
N GLY A 540 10.73 19.06 -5.18
CA GLY A 540 10.12 19.22 -6.50
C GLY A 540 8.97 18.27 -6.84
N ARG A 541 8.56 17.37 -5.92
CA ARG A 541 7.29 16.61 -6.05
C ARG A 541 6.16 17.31 -5.29
N GLU A 542 4.93 17.26 -5.80
CA GLU A 542 3.77 17.73 -5.03
C GLU A 542 3.48 16.79 -3.86
N LYS A 543 3.29 17.33 -2.64
CA LYS A 543 2.87 16.53 -1.48
C LYS A 543 1.60 15.72 -1.76
N PHE A 544 0.68 16.27 -2.55
CA PHE A 544 -0.56 15.61 -2.95
C PHE A 544 -0.29 14.29 -3.70
N ASP A 545 0.61 14.30 -4.67
CA ASP A 545 0.93 13.11 -5.47
C ASP A 545 1.69 12.08 -4.61
N MET A 546 2.60 12.54 -3.74
CA MET A 546 3.29 11.68 -2.76
C MET A 546 2.32 10.99 -1.77
N VAL A 547 1.28 11.69 -1.33
CA VAL A 547 0.19 11.10 -0.54
C VAL A 547 -0.59 10.09 -1.38
N ALA A 548 -0.98 10.45 -2.61
CA ALA A 548 -1.74 9.59 -3.51
C ALA A 548 -1.03 8.27 -3.88
N GLU A 549 0.29 8.23 -3.92
CA GLU A 549 1.10 7.02 -4.13
C GLU A 549 1.07 6.06 -2.91
N ASN A 550 0.82 6.57 -1.71
CA ASN A 550 1.10 5.85 -0.45
C ASN A 550 -0.12 5.50 0.41
N LEU A 551 -1.35 5.81 -0.01
CA LEU A 551 -2.57 5.54 0.76
C LEU A 551 -2.78 4.04 1.04
N LEU A 552 -3.34 3.74 2.22
CA LEU A 552 -3.76 2.41 2.67
C LEU A 552 -5.28 2.40 2.95
N PRO A 553 -5.92 1.21 3.06
CA PRO A 553 -7.35 1.10 3.40
C PRO A 553 -7.79 1.88 4.65
N LEU A 554 -6.89 2.05 5.61
CA LEU A 554 -7.12 2.80 6.86
C LEU A 554 -7.24 4.32 6.66
N ASP A 555 -6.73 4.87 5.56
CA ASP A 555 -6.71 6.32 5.29
C ASP A 555 -8.06 6.86 4.78
N ARG A 556 -9.10 6.01 4.72
CA ARG A 556 -10.39 6.32 4.12
C ARG A 556 -11.04 7.60 4.66
N GLU A 557 -11.03 7.82 5.97
CA GLU A 557 -11.62 9.03 6.58
C GLU A 557 -10.78 10.29 6.31
N PHE A 558 -9.45 10.18 6.33
CA PHE A 558 -8.55 11.27 5.93
C PHE A 558 -8.77 11.65 4.45
N VAL A 559 -8.88 10.66 3.56
CA VAL A 559 -9.18 10.84 2.13
C VAL A 559 -10.55 11.49 1.91
N ILE A 560 -11.56 11.11 2.69
CA ILE A 560 -12.89 11.75 2.66
C ILE A 560 -12.78 13.23 3.04
N LYS A 561 -12.03 13.57 4.11
CA LYS A 561 -11.84 14.96 4.57
C LYS A 561 -11.07 15.79 3.53
N VAL A 562 -9.93 15.30 3.03
CA VAL A 562 -9.15 15.96 1.98
C VAL A 562 -9.96 16.18 0.71
N ASN A 563 -10.73 15.20 0.26
CA ASN A 563 -11.57 15.34 -0.94
C ASN A 563 -12.68 16.40 -0.76
N ARG A 564 -13.25 16.57 0.44
CA ARG A 564 -14.17 17.70 0.72
C ARG A 564 -13.48 19.05 0.57
N CYS A 565 -12.24 19.18 1.04
CA CYS A 565 -11.44 20.40 0.88
C CYS A 565 -11.18 20.73 -0.59
N LEU A 566 -10.84 19.72 -1.41
CA LEU A 566 -10.58 19.90 -2.84
C LEU A 566 -11.83 20.34 -3.59
N VAL A 567 -13.00 19.78 -3.27
CA VAL A 567 -14.30 20.21 -3.82
C VAL A 567 -14.63 21.64 -3.40
N GLY A 568 -14.42 22.01 -2.13
CA GLY A 568 -14.62 23.39 -1.65
C GLY A 568 -13.68 24.40 -2.32
N LEU A 569 -12.44 23.99 -2.62
CA LEU A 569 -11.45 24.77 -3.39
C LEU A 569 -11.65 24.71 -4.92
N ALA A 570 -12.72 24.06 -5.41
CA ALA A 570 -13.00 23.84 -6.83
C ALA A 570 -11.83 23.20 -7.63
N LYS A 571 -11.04 22.32 -6.99
CA LYS A 571 -9.89 21.66 -7.61
C LYS A 571 -10.26 20.33 -8.25
N ASP A 572 -9.92 20.16 -9.52
CA ASP A 572 -10.09 18.91 -10.28
C ASP A 572 -8.94 17.91 -9.99
N LYS A 573 -8.76 17.58 -8.71
CA LYS A 573 -7.92 16.47 -8.21
C LYS A 573 -8.72 15.72 -7.15
N ASN A 574 -8.56 14.39 -7.04
CA ASN A 574 -9.10 13.62 -5.93
C ASN A 574 -8.11 12.53 -5.46
N LEU A 575 -8.14 12.24 -4.16
CA LEU A 575 -7.47 11.07 -3.59
C LEU A 575 -8.40 9.86 -3.67
N SER A 576 -7.86 8.72 -4.10
CA SER A 576 -8.57 7.44 -4.14
C SER A 576 -7.66 6.34 -3.62
N VAL A 577 -8.05 5.74 -2.48
CA VAL A 577 -7.33 4.60 -1.87
C VAL A 577 -7.29 3.41 -2.82
N ILE A 578 -8.38 3.19 -3.58
CA ILE A 578 -8.49 2.12 -4.59
C ILE A 578 -7.45 2.35 -5.70
N ASN A 579 -7.36 3.58 -6.22
CA ASN A 579 -6.39 3.91 -7.28
C ASN A 579 -4.95 3.79 -6.75
N SER A 580 -4.70 4.26 -5.52
CA SER A 580 -3.40 4.17 -4.85
C SER A 580 -2.92 2.72 -4.70
N CYS A 581 -3.75 1.86 -4.11
CA CYS A 581 -3.44 0.43 -3.95
C CYS A 581 -3.28 -0.24 -5.32
N TYR A 582 -4.12 0.07 -6.31
CA TYR A 582 -4.00 -0.50 -7.65
C TYR A 582 -2.69 -0.12 -8.36
N GLN A 583 -2.29 1.16 -8.34
CA GLN A 583 -1.04 1.61 -8.96
C GLN A 583 0.18 1.10 -8.21
N ARG A 584 0.17 1.09 -6.87
CA ARG A 584 1.24 0.51 -6.05
C ARG A 584 1.36 -1.01 -6.28
N GLY A 585 0.24 -1.71 -6.46
CA GLY A 585 0.21 -3.12 -6.85
C GLY A 585 0.82 -3.36 -8.22
N ILE A 586 0.53 -2.52 -9.22
CA ILE A 586 1.20 -2.57 -10.53
C ILE A 586 2.71 -2.36 -10.39
N GLU A 587 3.13 -1.35 -9.64
CA GLU A 587 4.56 -1.04 -9.52
C GLU A 587 5.31 -2.14 -8.76
N LYS A 588 4.73 -2.71 -7.70
CA LYS A 588 5.26 -3.92 -7.05
C LYS A 588 5.33 -5.12 -7.99
N PHE A 589 4.33 -5.32 -8.87
CA PHE A 589 4.36 -6.37 -9.89
C PHE A 589 5.48 -6.14 -10.91
N ASN A 590 5.71 -4.89 -11.34
CA ASN A 590 6.83 -4.52 -12.23
C ASN A 590 8.20 -4.74 -11.57
N GLN A 591 8.31 -4.49 -10.27
CA GLN A 591 9.48 -4.75 -9.44
C GLN A 591 9.63 -6.23 -9.01
N GLU A 592 8.82 -7.14 -9.58
CA GLU A 592 8.76 -8.58 -9.25
C GLU A 592 8.42 -8.92 -7.78
N LYS A 593 7.95 -7.94 -7.00
CA LYS A 593 7.46 -8.08 -5.62
C LYS A 593 6.04 -8.66 -5.59
N TYR A 594 5.86 -9.81 -6.23
CA TYR A 594 4.56 -10.40 -6.52
C TYR A 594 3.71 -10.68 -5.26
N GLN A 595 4.32 -11.06 -4.13
CA GLN A 595 3.61 -11.25 -2.85
C GLN A 595 3.00 -9.94 -2.32
N GLU A 596 3.77 -8.84 -2.32
CA GLU A 596 3.28 -7.52 -1.89
C GLU A 596 2.20 -6.98 -2.84
N ALA A 597 2.34 -7.24 -4.14
CA ALA A 597 1.36 -6.82 -5.15
C ALA A 597 -0.01 -7.52 -4.97
N ILE A 598 -0.02 -8.80 -4.58
CA ILE A 598 -1.27 -9.52 -4.26
C ILE A 598 -2.03 -8.88 -3.10
N ILE A 599 -1.33 -8.36 -2.09
CA ILE A 599 -1.98 -7.70 -0.94
C ILE A 599 -2.62 -6.37 -1.38
N ASP A 600 -1.90 -5.56 -2.17
CA ASP A 600 -2.44 -4.30 -2.70
C ASP A 600 -3.60 -4.51 -3.68
N PHE A 601 -3.55 -5.52 -4.55
CA PHE A 601 -4.72 -5.90 -5.38
C PHE A 601 -5.85 -6.53 -4.54
N GLY A 602 -5.53 -7.17 -3.41
CA GLY A 602 -6.52 -7.62 -2.42
C GLY A 602 -7.31 -6.45 -1.86
N TYR A 603 -6.64 -5.40 -1.39
CA TYR A 603 -7.29 -4.18 -0.91
C TYR A 603 -8.17 -3.49 -1.97
N VAL A 604 -7.75 -3.51 -3.24
CA VAL A 604 -8.58 -3.00 -4.36
C VAL A 604 -9.90 -3.78 -4.48
N ILE A 605 -9.84 -5.10 -4.33
CA ILE A 605 -11.01 -6.00 -4.40
C ILE A 605 -11.89 -5.84 -3.15
N ASP A 606 -11.30 -5.78 -1.95
CA ASP A 606 -12.03 -5.62 -0.69
C ASP A 606 -12.76 -4.27 -0.61
N LEU A 607 -12.16 -3.21 -1.17
CA LEU A 607 -12.77 -1.88 -1.26
C LEU A 607 -13.76 -1.74 -2.43
N ASN A 608 -13.63 -2.53 -3.49
CA ASN A 608 -14.57 -2.57 -4.62
C ASN A 608 -14.64 -3.96 -5.29
N PRO A 609 -15.53 -4.86 -4.81
CA PRO A 609 -15.73 -6.20 -5.37
C PRO A 609 -16.33 -6.25 -6.79
N GLN A 610 -16.51 -5.11 -7.46
CA GLN A 610 -16.92 -5.02 -8.87
C GLN A 610 -15.78 -4.56 -9.78
N PHE A 611 -14.59 -4.28 -9.24
CA PHE A 611 -13.44 -3.84 -10.02
C PHE A 611 -12.70 -5.02 -10.66
N ALA A 612 -13.22 -5.47 -11.82
CA ALA A 612 -12.72 -6.64 -12.55
C ALA A 612 -11.21 -6.63 -12.82
N ASP A 613 -10.61 -5.47 -13.10
CA ASP A 613 -9.16 -5.35 -13.33
C ASP A 613 -8.34 -5.63 -12.06
N GLY A 614 -8.89 -5.42 -10.86
CA GLY A 614 -8.25 -5.83 -9.60
C GLY A 614 -8.06 -7.34 -9.51
N TYR A 615 -9.14 -8.10 -9.77
CA TYR A 615 -9.08 -9.56 -9.89
C TYR A 615 -8.14 -10.00 -11.02
N TYR A 616 -8.18 -9.33 -12.17
CA TYR A 616 -7.31 -9.66 -13.30
C TYR A 616 -5.83 -9.50 -12.97
N ARG A 617 -5.43 -8.38 -12.36
CA ARG A 617 -4.04 -8.16 -11.92
C ARG A 617 -3.62 -9.14 -10.84
N ARG A 618 -4.48 -9.44 -9.86
CA ARG A 618 -4.18 -10.41 -8.81
C ARG A 618 -4.01 -11.83 -9.37
N GLY A 619 -4.90 -12.25 -10.28
CA GLY A 619 -4.78 -13.51 -11.03
C GLY A 619 -3.50 -13.63 -11.88
N LEU A 620 -3.11 -12.56 -12.59
CA LEU A 620 -1.81 -12.51 -13.28
C LEU A 620 -0.63 -12.64 -12.31
N THR A 621 -0.74 -12.06 -11.11
CA THR A 621 0.30 -12.11 -10.08
C THR A 621 0.41 -13.51 -9.46
N TYR A 622 -0.72 -14.19 -9.26
CA TYR A 622 -0.74 -15.60 -8.88
C TYR A 622 -0.11 -16.51 -9.96
N ILE A 623 -0.35 -16.26 -11.26
CA ILE A 623 0.34 -16.98 -12.36
C ILE A 623 1.86 -16.79 -12.28
N LYS A 624 2.35 -15.59 -11.95
CA LYS A 624 3.79 -15.31 -11.74
C LYS A 624 4.38 -16.07 -10.55
N LEU A 625 3.64 -16.21 -9.45
CA LEU A 625 4.05 -17.03 -8.30
C LEU A 625 3.86 -18.55 -8.51
N THR A 626 3.25 -18.97 -9.61
CA THR A 626 2.82 -20.36 -9.91
C THR A 626 1.65 -20.88 -9.06
N ASN A 627 0.84 -19.98 -8.49
CA ASN A 627 -0.36 -20.27 -7.70
C ASN A 627 -1.57 -20.38 -8.65
N TYR A 628 -1.61 -21.46 -9.42
CA TYR A 628 -2.51 -21.54 -10.58
C TYR A 628 -4.00 -21.71 -10.23
N ARG A 629 -4.35 -22.18 -9.02
CA ARG A 629 -5.77 -22.33 -8.61
C ARG A 629 -6.39 -21.00 -8.22
N GLU A 630 -5.66 -20.23 -7.44
CA GLU A 630 -5.99 -18.87 -7.01
C GLU A 630 -6.10 -17.93 -8.22
N ALA A 631 -5.24 -18.14 -9.24
CA ALA A 631 -5.37 -17.49 -10.53
C ALA A 631 -6.66 -17.88 -11.29
N VAL A 632 -7.06 -19.17 -11.27
CA VAL A 632 -8.31 -19.63 -11.89
C VAL A 632 -9.53 -19.02 -11.18
N GLU A 633 -9.52 -18.96 -9.85
CA GLU A 633 -10.58 -18.33 -9.05
C GLU A 633 -10.73 -16.84 -9.40
N ASP A 634 -9.65 -16.06 -9.31
CA ASP A 634 -9.65 -14.63 -9.63
C ASP A 634 -10.08 -14.36 -11.08
N LEU A 635 -9.50 -15.07 -12.06
CA LEU A 635 -9.83 -14.87 -13.48
C LEU A 635 -11.27 -15.33 -13.80
N THR A 636 -11.84 -16.23 -13.01
CA THR A 636 -13.27 -16.56 -13.08
C THR A 636 -14.15 -15.42 -12.56
N GLN A 637 -13.73 -14.67 -11.53
CA GLN A 637 -14.43 -13.45 -11.13
C GLN A 637 -14.36 -12.36 -12.20
N VAL A 638 -13.20 -12.20 -12.89
CA VAL A 638 -13.09 -11.29 -14.04
C VAL A 638 -14.12 -11.64 -15.12
N ILE A 639 -14.24 -12.93 -15.47
CA ILE A 639 -15.18 -13.42 -16.49
C ILE A 639 -16.66 -13.29 -16.02
N GLY A 640 -16.92 -13.38 -14.71
CA GLY A 640 -18.24 -13.13 -14.14
C GLY A 640 -18.66 -11.66 -14.17
N LEU A 641 -17.71 -10.73 -14.06
CA LEU A 641 -17.92 -9.28 -14.15
C LEU A 641 -17.92 -8.76 -15.61
N ASP A 642 -17.06 -9.33 -16.46
CA ASP A 642 -16.96 -9.04 -17.89
C ASP A 642 -16.74 -10.33 -18.71
N ALA A 643 -17.85 -10.90 -19.20
CA ALA A 643 -17.86 -12.08 -20.06
C ALA A 643 -17.33 -11.84 -21.50
N SER A 644 -16.85 -10.62 -21.79
CA SER A 644 -16.15 -10.24 -23.02
C SER A 644 -14.63 -10.08 -22.84
N HIS A 645 -14.11 -10.22 -21.61
CA HIS A 645 -12.69 -10.00 -21.29
C HIS A 645 -11.78 -11.12 -21.84
N ALA A 646 -11.48 -11.08 -23.15
CA ALA A 646 -10.75 -12.12 -23.88
C ALA A 646 -9.43 -12.56 -23.23
N ARG A 647 -8.70 -11.62 -22.63
CA ARG A 647 -7.43 -11.92 -21.92
C ARG A 647 -7.64 -12.70 -20.62
N ALA A 648 -8.76 -12.54 -19.91
CA ALA A 648 -9.02 -13.34 -18.71
C ALA A 648 -9.21 -14.81 -19.06
N TYR A 649 -9.99 -15.10 -20.11
CA TYR A 649 -10.09 -16.45 -20.67
C TYR A 649 -8.71 -17.00 -21.06
N TYR A 650 -7.91 -16.26 -21.84
CA TYR A 650 -6.56 -16.72 -22.22
C TYR A 650 -5.64 -17.00 -21.02
N TYR A 651 -5.58 -16.12 -20.02
CA TYR A 651 -4.74 -16.36 -18.84
C TYR A 651 -5.29 -17.46 -17.92
N ARG A 652 -6.61 -17.67 -17.88
CA ARG A 652 -7.23 -18.77 -17.15
C ARG A 652 -6.98 -20.11 -17.85
N GLY A 653 -7.04 -20.16 -19.18
CA GLY A 653 -6.61 -21.31 -19.97
C GLY A 653 -5.13 -21.64 -19.80
N ASN A 654 -4.25 -20.62 -19.70
CA ASN A 654 -2.85 -20.82 -19.32
C ASN A 654 -2.69 -21.42 -17.91
N ALA A 655 -3.51 -21.01 -16.94
CA ALA A 655 -3.49 -21.57 -15.59
C ALA A 655 -4.02 -23.02 -15.55
N TYR A 656 -5.16 -23.29 -16.20
CA TYR A 656 -5.68 -24.66 -16.37
C TYR A 656 -4.66 -25.59 -17.04
N TYR A 657 -3.97 -25.14 -18.09
CA TYR A 657 -2.91 -25.91 -18.72
C TYR A 657 -1.77 -26.27 -17.74
N LYS A 658 -1.41 -25.35 -16.83
CA LYS A 658 -0.40 -25.59 -15.79
C LYS A 658 -0.89 -26.47 -14.62
N LEU A 659 -2.20 -26.67 -14.51
CA LEU A 659 -2.83 -27.63 -13.61
C LEU A 659 -3.04 -29.02 -14.24
N GLY A 660 -2.87 -29.16 -15.57
CA GLY A 660 -3.20 -30.37 -16.32
C GLY A 660 -4.68 -30.46 -16.76
N GLU A 661 -5.45 -29.38 -16.56
CA GLU A 661 -6.87 -29.28 -16.89
C GLU A 661 -7.06 -28.93 -18.38
N TYR A 662 -6.61 -29.82 -19.26
CA TYR A 662 -6.44 -29.57 -20.69
C TYR A 662 -7.75 -29.21 -21.43
N GLN A 663 -8.88 -29.83 -21.08
CA GLN A 663 -10.18 -29.52 -21.70
C GLN A 663 -10.61 -28.08 -21.36
N GLN A 664 -10.62 -27.74 -20.07
CA GLN A 664 -10.92 -26.39 -19.57
C GLN A 664 -10.00 -25.33 -20.21
N ALA A 665 -8.72 -25.67 -20.41
CA ALA A 665 -7.77 -24.80 -21.09
C ALA A 665 -8.14 -24.56 -22.56
N LEU A 666 -8.52 -25.61 -23.31
CA LEU A 666 -8.95 -25.49 -24.71
C LEU A 666 -10.24 -24.68 -24.85
N ASP A 667 -11.24 -24.93 -24.00
CA ASP A 667 -12.50 -24.17 -23.99
C ASP A 667 -12.27 -22.67 -23.74
N ASP A 668 -11.38 -22.34 -22.81
CA ASP A 668 -10.99 -20.96 -22.52
C ASP A 668 -10.20 -20.31 -23.68
N TYR A 669 -9.29 -21.03 -24.34
CA TYR A 669 -8.61 -20.49 -25.52
C TYR A 669 -9.57 -20.29 -26.70
N ASP A 670 -10.45 -21.25 -26.99
CA ASP A 670 -11.47 -21.08 -28.02
C ASP A 670 -12.38 -19.89 -27.71
N ARG A 671 -12.75 -19.68 -26.44
CA ARG A 671 -13.51 -18.49 -26.03
C ARG A 671 -12.70 -17.19 -26.21
N ALA A 672 -11.41 -17.19 -25.90
CA ALA A 672 -10.54 -16.03 -26.14
C ALA A 672 -10.38 -15.69 -27.63
N ILE A 673 -10.22 -16.71 -28.49
CA ILE A 673 -10.13 -16.56 -29.96
C ILE A 673 -11.44 -16.00 -30.53
N ASN A 674 -12.58 -16.53 -30.09
CA ASN A 674 -13.91 -16.02 -30.48
C ASN A 674 -14.16 -14.57 -30.02
N LEU A 675 -13.43 -14.09 -29.00
CA LEU A 675 -13.42 -12.69 -28.55
C LEU A 675 -12.28 -11.86 -29.22
N GLY A 676 -11.63 -12.39 -30.25
CA GLY A 676 -10.65 -11.69 -31.09
C GLY A 676 -9.18 -11.79 -30.66
N LEU A 677 -8.86 -12.57 -29.63
CA LEU A 677 -7.50 -12.65 -29.08
C LEU A 677 -6.63 -13.69 -29.80
N ASN A 678 -6.13 -13.33 -30.98
CA ASN A 678 -5.38 -14.23 -31.87
C ASN A 678 -4.11 -14.87 -31.26
N GLU A 679 -3.52 -14.30 -30.20
CA GLU A 679 -2.38 -14.93 -29.49
C GLU A 679 -2.76 -16.26 -28.83
N ALA A 680 -4.04 -16.44 -28.48
CA ALA A 680 -4.55 -17.68 -27.88
C ALA A 680 -4.52 -18.87 -28.84
N VAL A 681 -4.53 -18.66 -30.16
CA VAL A 681 -4.43 -19.74 -31.18
C VAL A 681 -3.18 -20.59 -30.95
N LYS A 682 -2.02 -19.95 -30.77
CA LYS A 682 -0.75 -20.68 -30.57
C LYS A 682 -0.76 -21.50 -29.29
N SER A 683 -1.31 -20.97 -28.19
CA SER A 683 -1.39 -21.70 -26.93
C SER A 683 -2.41 -22.84 -27.01
N ARG A 684 -3.55 -22.64 -27.69
CA ARG A 684 -4.54 -23.68 -27.99
C ARG A 684 -3.91 -24.87 -28.71
N ASP A 685 -3.20 -24.61 -29.80
CA ASP A 685 -2.63 -25.67 -30.64
C ASP A 685 -1.53 -26.46 -29.88
N ILE A 686 -0.74 -25.78 -29.04
CA ILE A 686 0.22 -26.43 -28.12
C ILE A 686 -0.52 -27.33 -27.13
N VAL A 687 -1.58 -26.85 -26.49
CA VAL A 687 -2.33 -27.62 -25.49
C VAL A 687 -3.09 -28.79 -26.12
N LEU A 688 -3.62 -28.63 -27.34
CA LEU A 688 -4.27 -29.71 -28.08
C LEU A 688 -3.28 -30.84 -28.37
N GLY A 689 -2.11 -30.53 -28.93
CA GLY A 689 -1.08 -31.54 -29.20
C GLY A 689 -0.56 -32.24 -27.95
N VAL A 690 -0.41 -31.52 -26.82
CA VAL A 690 -0.06 -32.13 -25.53
C VAL A 690 -1.18 -33.04 -25.01
N TRP A 691 -2.45 -32.65 -25.16
CA TRP A 691 -3.58 -33.45 -24.67
C TRP A 691 -3.83 -34.71 -25.50
N GLU A 692 -3.66 -34.63 -26.82
CA GLU A 692 -3.70 -35.79 -27.73
C GLU A 692 -2.55 -36.77 -27.44
N GLU A 693 -1.36 -36.26 -27.11
CA GLU A 693 -0.21 -37.07 -26.69
C GLU A 693 -0.45 -37.76 -25.34
N VAL A 694 -0.96 -37.03 -24.34
CA VAL A 694 -1.32 -37.60 -23.02
C VAL A 694 -2.37 -38.70 -23.17
N LYS A 695 -3.43 -38.46 -23.94
CA LYS A 695 -4.46 -39.49 -24.24
C LYS A 695 -3.86 -40.74 -24.88
N ARG A 696 -3.00 -40.58 -25.90
CA ARG A 696 -2.36 -41.74 -26.55
C ARG A 696 -1.52 -42.53 -25.56
N GLN A 697 -0.79 -41.85 -24.68
CA GLN A 697 0.00 -42.49 -23.62
C GLN A 697 -0.84 -43.06 -22.46
N GLU A 698 -2.13 -42.74 -22.38
CA GLU A 698 -3.10 -43.41 -21.49
C GLU A 698 -3.71 -44.63 -22.20
N GLU A 699 -4.04 -44.52 -23.49
CA GLU A 699 -4.52 -45.63 -24.34
C GLU A 699 -3.45 -46.73 -24.52
N GLU A 700 -2.16 -46.36 -24.63
CA GLU A 700 -1.02 -47.30 -24.70
C GLU A 700 -0.67 -47.98 -23.36
N LYS A 701 -1.34 -47.61 -22.25
CA LYS A 701 -1.11 -48.15 -20.90
C LYS A 701 -2.28 -48.99 -20.34
N ASN A 702 -3.39 -49.11 -21.08
CA ASN A 702 -4.60 -49.85 -20.68
C ASN A 702 -4.82 -51.12 -21.50
#